data_AF-A0A7C3N5P6-F1
#
_entry.id   AF-A0A7C3N5P6-F1
#
_cell.length_a   1.000
_cell.length_b   1.000
_cell.length_c   1.000
_cell.angle_alpha   90.00
_cell.angle_beta   90.00
_cell.angle_gamma   90.00
#
_symmetry.space_group_name_H-M   'P 1'
#
loop_
_entity.id
_entity.type
_entity.pdbx_description
1 polymer ?
#
loop_
_entity_poly.entity_id
_entity_poly.type
_entity_poly.pdbx_seq_one_letter_code
_entity_poly.pdbx_strand_id
1 'polypeptide(L)'
;MRCLVWLVVVCFGFGIAANLAQQKEAVTFKPLSVSEHFGPFKSWLDVKRDFGAKSNGISDDTDALQRALDAIRSENSKAAVVFIPAGTYRITKTLQLVRKAHAESQHIIVVGEHPEKTVIRWDGEPDGVMVASNAWYASIRRLTFDGARKARTAVLCGPNFVTYNEFTDIVFRDLAFGIEAGRMDTQGVAETVVARCKFYRCSQAGISIQNWNSLDWFIWHCVFEDCRFGVTNVFGAGNFHIYESVFKRSKEADASMGHAGYFSLRGNISLNSQAFFKAGWLGACGFVTLQRNIVVDPKGTAVEVNNIGPLLLIDNIFVTKVAPVVKVRKDAGFFSIGNTFTVKDAVDANPQAVRLDEKFVSTLKVKPEIVEPKTLPLEWGNTIEVPAGAKGTDIRRVIDFASQSKKRAIIHLPAGVYPVDKPIVIPPKSDLRLVGDGGKTILRWVGTEGGAVLRVVGPTHLGLHDLMIDGARSADGIVVENCNQKFARVIDDQINIAGARETGLLAETPKHVDVWLFNINHADCKVGVKVNGGRLIIFSGASSNNELSYEVAGNGELLVRDIWYETGVYPRFALFRDSGAFTMHAARVATPDKPLDVPVVELKDFRGKVSFIATNFVGAPQSQRPKVLVNGEGRATKLLLLGCGGDSDSDLLVNRSPYAVVSVLYAFKMLPGGAWTPIEQISTKKFEPEFLREMLTQTRQVMPKEISPLPETVTDLRFHRVLIFNTRNGLVLRR
;
A
#
# COMPACT_ATOMS: atom_id res chain seq x y z
N MET A 1 -45.50 -62.20 4.95
CA MET A 1 -45.09 -63.60 5.20
C MET A 1 -43.64 -63.74 4.72
N ARG A 2 -42.83 -64.47 5.48
CA ARG A 2 -41.36 -64.56 5.44
C ARG A 2 -40.79 -65.21 4.16
N CYS A 3 -39.47 -65.02 4.01
CA CYS A 3 -38.44 -65.77 3.25
C CYS A 3 -37.97 -65.09 1.96
N LEU A 4 -36.70 -64.69 1.77
CA LEU A 4 -35.35 -65.32 1.83
C LEU A 4 -34.83 -65.64 0.41
N VAL A 5 -33.50 -65.55 0.24
CA VAL A 5 -32.58 -66.09 -0.81
C VAL A 5 -31.92 -64.99 -1.65
N TRP A 6 -30.60 -64.95 -1.93
CA TRP A 6 -29.33 -65.32 -1.28
C TRP A 6 -28.21 -64.85 -2.25
N LEU A 7 -27.06 -64.38 -1.72
CA LEU A 7 -25.68 -64.54 -2.26
C LEU A 7 -25.26 -63.76 -3.55
N VAL A 8 -24.03 -63.30 -3.83
CA VAL A 8 -22.61 -63.46 -3.42
C VAL A 8 -21.85 -62.16 -3.83
N VAL A 9 -20.77 -61.74 -3.12
CA VAL A 9 -19.40 -61.41 -3.65
C VAL A 9 -18.51 -61.07 -2.44
N VAL A 10 -17.74 -62.04 -1.93
CA VAL A 10 -16.27 -62.25 -2.06
C VAL A 10 -15.38 -61.19 -1.38
N CYS A 11 -14.60 -61.71 -0.41
CA CYS A 11 -13.60 -61.06 0.43
C CYS A 11 -12.32 -60.62 -0.30
N PHE A 12 -11.64 -59.63 0.27
CA PHE A 12 -10.19 -59.45 0.55
C PHE A 12 -10.03 -57.93 0.80
N GLY A 13 -9.48 -57.39 1.86
CA GLY A 13 -8.51 -57.83 2.84
C GLY A 13 -7.76 -56.55 3.27
N PHE A 14 -7.74 -56.28 4.57
CA PHE A 14 -6.94 -55.30 5.32
C PHE A 14 -5.90 -54.44 4.58
N GLY A 15 -5.94 -53.13 4.84
CA GLY A 15 -4.69 -52.37 4.97
C GLY A 15 -4.68 -50.93 4.47
N ILE A 16 -5.54 -50.02 4.97
CA ILE A 16 -5.21 -48.57 5.02
C ILE A 16 -5.82 -47.95 6.28
N ALA A 17 -5.27 -48.30 7.44
CA ALA A 17 -5.44 -47.57 8.69
C ALA A 17 -4.06 -47.14 9.19
N ALA A 18 -3.35 -46.33 8.40
CA ALA A 18 -2.14 -45.61 8.81
C ALA A 18 -1.73 -44.64 7.69
N ASN A 19 -2.38 -43.49 7.61
CA ASN A 19 -1.77 -42.24 7.10
C ASN A 19 -2.61 -41.01 7.50
N LEU A 20 -3.25 -41.06 8.67
CA LEU A 20 -3.63 -39.86 9.42
C LEU A 20 -2.48 -39.47 10.35
N ALA A 21 -1.29 -39.33 9.76
CA ALA A 21 -0.13 -38.72 10.40
C ALA A 21 -0.01 -37.30 9.84
N GLN A 22 -0.57 -36.35 10.59
CA GLN A 22 -0.05 -35.00 10.69
C GLN A 22 0.09 -34.23 9.35
N GLN A 23 -1.03 -33.99 8.66
CA GLN A 23 -1.12 -32.75 7.90
C GLN A 23 -1.05 -31.60 8.91
N LYS A 24 0.14 -31.01 9.09
CA LYS A 24 0.22 -29.64 9.61
C LYS A 24 -0.76 -28.83 8.77
N GLU A 25 -1.79 -28.25 9.39
CA GLU A 25 -2.68 -27.30 8.73
C GLU A 25 -1.79 -26.34 7.93
N ALA A 26 -2.06 -26.24 6.62
CA ALA A 26 -1.28 -25.36 5.76
C ALA A 26 -1.40 -23.95 6.32
N VAL A 27 -0.27 -23.37 6.75
CA VAL A 27 -0.25 -22.02 7.34
C VAL A 27 -0.74 -21.04 6.28
N THR A 28 -1.91 -20.46 6.48
CA THR A 28 -2.41 -19.34 5.69
C THR A 28 -1.92 -18.04 6.31
N PHE A 29 -1.72 -17.03 5.47
CA PHE A 29 -1.37 -15.68 5.92
C PHE A 29 -2.00 -14.65 4.99
N LYS A 30 -2.20 -13.43 5.46
CA LYS A 30 -2.62 -12.34 4.57
C LYS A 30 -1.40 -11.72 3.88
N PRO A 31 -1.54 -11.22 2.64
CA PRO A 31 -0.51 -10.38 2.03
C PRO A 31 -0.07 -9.25 2.98
N LEU A 32 1.23 -8.96 2.97
CA LEU A 32 1.89 -8.00 3.87
C LEU A 32 1.89 -8.33 5.37
N SER A 33 1.14 -9.34 5.85
CA SER A 33 1.11 -9.68 7.28
C SER A 33 2.37 -10.43 7.73
N VAL A 34 3.13 -10.97 6.78
CA VAL A 34 4.47 -11.54 6.92
C VAL A 34 5.26 -11.21 5.65
N SER A 35 6.59 -11.09 5.78
CA SER A 35 7.50 -10.90 4.64
C SER A 35 8.74 -11.76 4.81
N GLU A 36 9.25 -12.23 3.68
CA GLU A 36 10.58 -12.83 3.59
C GLU A 36 11.62 -11.70 3.74
N HIS A 37 12.65 -11.95 4.52
CA HIS A 37 13.82 -11.08 4.63
C HIS A 37 15.06 -11.95 4.50
N PHE A 38 16.11 -11.42 3.88
CA PHE A 38 17.27 -12.21 3.51
C PHE A 38 18.57 -11.70 4.15
N GLY A 39 19.60 -12.54 4.16
CA GLY A 39 20.94 -12.20 4.66
C GLY A 39 21.22 -12.67 6.10
N PRO A 40 22.27 -12.13 6.75
CA PRO A 40 23.20 -11.14 6.22
C PRO A 40 24.06 -11.69 5.06
N PHE A 41 24.30 -10.87 4.04
CA PHE A 41 25.18 -11.22 2.92
C PHE A 41 26.59 -10.64 3.13
N LYS A 42 27.59 -11.19 2.43
CA LYS A 42 28.99 -10.75 2.60
C LYS A 42 29.23 -9.30 2.18
N SER A 43 28.44 -8.78 1.24
CA SER A 43 28.53 -7.39 0.77
C SER A 43 28.05 -6.35 1.80
N TRP A 44 27.33 -6.79 2.85
CA TRP A 44 26.73 -5.88 3.82
C TRP A 44 27.75 -5.39 4.84
N LEU A 45 27.62 -4.11 5.22
CA LEU A 45 28.37 -3.53 6.32
C LEU A 45 27.75 -3.95 7.64
N ASP A 46 28.55 -4.48 8.56
CA ASP A 46 28.12 -4.95 9.88
C ASP A 46 28.69 -4.03 10.97
N VAL A 47 27.79 -3.46 11.79
CA VAL A 47 28.18 -2.45 12.80
C VAL A 47 29.15 -2.97 13.86
N LYS A 48 29.16 -4.28 14.13
CA LYS A 48 30.10 -4.91 15.07
C LYS A 48 31.40 -5.26 14.38
N ARG A 49 31.32 -5.98 13.25
CA ARG A 49 32.49 -6.46 12.50
C ARG A 49 33.33 -5.31 11.96
N ASP A 50 32.70 -4.31 11.37
CA ASP A 50 33.38 -3.28 10.57
C ASP A 50 33.57 -1.97 11.34
N PHE A 51 32.74 -1.70 12.36
CA PHE A 51 32.73 -0.41 13.08
C PHE A 51 32.95 -0.52 14.59
N GLY A 52 33.04 -1.73 15.13
CA GLY A 52 33.42 -1.99 16.51
C GLY A 52 32.34 -1.76 17.57
N ALA A 53 31.06 -1.70 17.17
CA ALA A 53 29.94 -1.60 18.10
C ALA A 53 29.94 -2.76 19.11
N LYS A 54 29.68 -2.45 20.38
CA LYS A 54 29.76 -3.40 21.51
C LYS A 54 28.42 -4.08 21.79
N SER A 55 27.31 -3.39 21.57
CA SER A 55 25.94 -3.92 21.67
C SER A 55 25.60 -4.54 23.03
N ASN A 56 26.22 -4.07 24.12
CA ASN A 56 26.08 -4.63 25.48
C ASN A 56 25.12 -3.84 26.39
N GLY A 57 24.50 -2.77 25.88
CA GLY A 57 23.60 -1.88 26.62
C GLY A 57 24.29 -0.93 27.60
N ILE A 58 25.61 -0.96 27.70
CA ILE A 58 26.42 -0.17 28.65
C ILE A 58 27.34 0.80 27.91
N SER A 59 28.13 0.27 26.98
CA SER A 59 29.02 1.05 26.12
C SER A 59 28.22 1.97 25.21
N ASP A 60 28.72 3.19 25.00
CA ASP A 60 28.14 4.10 24.03
C ASP A 60 28.50 3.67 22.61
N ASP A 61 27.51 3.21 21.85
CA ASP A 61 27.67 2.74 20.47
C ASP A 61 27.37 3.83 19.44
N THR A 62 27.11 5.07 19.87
CA THR A 62 26.73 6.20 18.99
C THR A 62 27.72 6.37 17.83
N ASP A 63 29.02 6.49 18.13
CA ASP A 63 30.02 6.76 17.10
C ASP A 63 30.21 5.57 16.14
N ALA A 64 30.07 4.33 16.63
CA ALA A 64 30.17 3.14 15.79
C ALA A 64 29.00 3.05 14.81
N LEU A 65 27.78 3.27 15.29
CA LEU A 65 26.59 3.32 14.45
C LEU A 65 26.65 4.48 13.45
N GLN A 66 27.08 5.67 13.90
CA GLN A 66 27.20 6.84 13.04
C GLN A 66 28.18 6.60 11.88
N ARG A 67 29.37 6.01 12.16
CA ARG A 67 30.33 5.66 11.10
C ARG A 67 29.75 4.68 10.08
N ALA A 68 28.93 3.72 10.51
CA ALA A 68 28.27 2.80 9.60
C ALA A 68 27.27 3.50 8.66
N LEU A 69 26.47 4.43 9.20
CA LEU A 69 25.54 5.25 8.41
C LEU A 69 26.28 6.17 7.44
N ASP A 70 27.38 6.80 7.88
CA ASP A 70 28.21 7.64 7.03
C ASP A 70 28.85 6.84 5.87
N ALA A 71 29.20 5.57 6.10
CA ALA A 71 29.81 4.71 5.08
C ALA A 71 28.87 4.35 3.92
N ILE A 72 27.55 4.28 4.16
CA ILE A 72 26.55 4.02 3.11
C ILE A 72 25.93 5.29 2.50
N ARG A 73 26.13 6.46 3.13
CA ARG A 73 25.54 7.74 2.69
C ARG A 73 25.96 8.12 1.27
N SER A 74 27.24 7.97 0.93
CA SER A 74 27.78 8.46 -0.34
C SER A 74 27.12 7.75 -1.54
N GLU A 75 26.84 8.51 -2.60
CA GLU A 75 26.40 7.96 -3.90
C GLU A 75 27.38 6.92 -4.44
N ASN A 76 28.68 7.13 -4.19
CA ASN A 76 29.78 6.26 -4.64
C ASN A 76 30.07 5.09 -3.69
N SER A 77 29.28 4.94 -2.62
CA SER A 77 29.47 3.81 -1.71
C SER A 77 29.21 2.49 -2.42
N LYS A 78 30.14 1.55 -2.27
CA LYS A 78 30.03 0.18 -2.78
C LYS A 78 29.08 -0.68 -1.94
N ALA A 79 28.70 -0.20 -0.76
CA ALA A 79 27.72 -0.84 0.11
C ALA A 79 26.41 -0.04 0.08
N ALA A 80 25.29 -0.76 0.14
CA ALA A 80 23.96 -0.19 0.21
C ALA A 80 23.22 -0.59 1.51
N VAL A 81 23.74 -1.58 2.24
CA VAL A 81 23.08 -2.16 3.41
C VAL A 81 23.96 -2.07 4.65
N VAL A 82 23.39 -1.57 5.74
CA VAL A 82 23.95 -1.66 7.11
C VAL A 82 23.15 -2.68 7.90
N PHE A 83 23.85 -3.72 8.35
CA PHE A 83 23.33 -4.77 9.22
C PHE A 83 23.66 -4.47 10.69
N ILE A 84 22.64 -4.61 11.54
CA ILE A 84 22.75 -4.43 12.99
C ILE A 84 22.46 -5.78 13.67
N PRO A 85 23.49 -6.53 14.08
CA PRO A 85 23.31 -7.82 14.77
C PRO A 85 22.54 -7.68 16.09
N ALA A 86 22.03 -8.79 16.61
CA ALA A 86 21.39 -8.83 17.92
C ALA A 86 22.30 -8.23 19.03
N GLY A 87 21.67 -7.47 19.92
CA GLY A 87 22.31 -6.74 21.01
C GLY A 87 21.56 -5.46 21.36
N THR A 88 21.98 -4.83 22.46
CA THR A 88 21.45 -3.53 22.90
C THR A 88 22.50 -2.46 22.65
N TYR A 89 22.22 -1.54 21.74
CA TYR A 89 23.08 -0.44 21.35
C TYR A 89 22.63 0.81 22.07
N ARG A 90 23.38 1.21 23.11
CA ARG A 90 23.10 2.45 23.84
C ARG A 90 23.62 3.63 23.02
N ILE A 91 22.77 4.62 22.77
CA ILE A 91 23.14 5.86 22.09
C ILE A 91 22.89 7.08 22.99
N THR A 92 23.80 8.06 22.95
CA THR A 92 23.71 9.30 23.74
C THR A 92 23.49 10.55 22.88
N LYS A 93 23.61 10.42 21.56
CA LYS A 93 23.36 11.51 20.60
C LYS A 93 22.54 11.01 19.43
N THR A 94 21.92 11.94 18.71
CA THR A 94 21.17 11.66 17.48
C THR A 94 22.07 11.05 16.40
N LEU A 95 21.62 9.94 15.83
CA LEU A 95 22.19 9.36 14.62
C LEU A 95 21.70 10.14 13.40
N GLN A 96 22.65 10.62 12.61
CA GLN A 96 22.42 11.44 11.44
C GLN A 96 22.49 10.59 10.18
N LEU A 97 21.32 10.39 9.55
CA LEU A 97 21.21 9.83 8.21
C LEU A 97 20.75 10.92 7.24
N VAL A 98 21.50 12.03 7.22
CA VAL A 98 21.15 13.25 6.50
C VAL A 98 22.01 13.38 5.23
N ARG A 99 21.37 13.58 4.08
CA ARG A 99 22.05 13.84 2.80
C ARG A 99 22.65 15.25 2.75
N LYS A 100 23.85 15.38 2.18
CA LYS A 100 24.52 16.65 1.86
C LYS A 100 24.31 17.07 0.41
N ALA A 101 24.15 16.09 -0.48
CA ALA A 101 23.80 16.28 -1.89
C ALA A 101 22.53 15.48 -2.25
N HIS A 102 21.84 15.84 -3.33
CA HIS A 102 20.55 15.25 -3.68
C HIS A 102 20.60 13.71 -3.79
N ALA A 103 21.63 13.17 -4.44
CA ALA A 103 21.82 11.74 -4.70
C ALA A 103 22.37 10.92 -3.50
N GLU A 104 22.72 11.56 -2.38
CA GLU A 104 23.17 10.84 -1.18
C GLU A 104 22.00 10.17 -0.44
N SER A 105 22.31 9.11 0.31
CA SER A 105 21.34 8.31 1.10
C SER A 105 20.14 7.80 0.29
N GLN A 106 20.33 7.60 -1.01
CA GLN A 106 19.33 7.02 -1.90
C GLN A 106 19.48 5.50 -1.95
N HIS A 107 18.35 4.77 -1.96
CA HIS A 107 18.33 3.31 -2.19
C HIS A 107 19.04 2.46 -1.12
N ILE A 108 19.23 2.99 0.08
CA ILE A 108 19.94 2.32 1.17
C ILE A 108 19.01 1.56 2.12
N ILE A 109 19.55 0.55 2.80
CA ILE A 109 18.83 -0.30 3.74
C ILE A 109 19.57 -0.32 5.08
N VAL A 110 18.85 -0.04 6.17
CA VAL A 110 19.31 -0.31 7.54
C VAL A 110 18.46 -1.43 8.11
N VAL A 111 19.07 -2.55 8.47
CA VAL A 111 18.33 -3.76 8.86
C VAL A 111 18.91 -4.37 10.13
N GLY A 112 18.06 -4.56 11.13
CA GLY A 112 18.38 -5.35 12.31
C GLY A 112 18.22 -6.85 12.08
N GLU A 113 18.90 -7.67 12.89
CA GLU A 113 18.75 -9.12 12.85
C GLU A 113 17.30 -9.55 13.16
N HIS A 114 16.75 -8.98 14.24
CA HIS A 114 15.41 -9.28 14.71
C HIS A 114 14.94 -8.18 15.67
N PRO A 115 13.67 -7.70 15.58
CA PRO A 115 13.16 -6.61 16.41
C PRO A 115 13.24 -6.91 17.90
N GLU A 116 12.93 -8.14 18.32
CA GLU A 116 12.98 -8.51 19.74
C GLU A 116 14.41 -8.58 20.32
N LYS A 117 15.44 -8.67 19.46
CA LYS A 117 16.83 -8.90 19.89
C LYS A 117 17.77 -7.74 19.56
N THR A 118 17.38 -6.86 18.65
CA THR A 118 18.20 -5.75 18.14
C THR A 118 17.60 -4.46 18.65
N VAL A 119 18.18 -3.88 19.71
CA VAL A 119 17.59 -2.72 20.40
C VAL A 119 18.54 -1.54 20.30
N ILE A 120 18.09 -0.44 19.69
CA ILE A 120 18.73 0.87 19.83
C ILE A 120 18.03 1.57 21.00
N ARG A 121 18.78 1.88 22.07
CA ARG A 121 18.24 2.46 23.30
C ARG A 121 18.79 3.86 23.52
N TRP A 122 17.89 4.80 23.76
CA TRP A 122 18.26 6.18 24.07
C TRP A 122 18.76 6.32 25.51
N ASP A 123 19.90 6.98 25.66
CA ASP A 123 20.41 7.50 26.93
C ASP A 123 21.05 8.89 26.79
N GLY A 124 20.63 9.64 25.77
CA GLY A 124 20.96 11.05 25.62
C GLY A 124 20.04 11.94 26.44
N GLU A 125 20.10 13.24 26.15
CA GLU A 125 19.28 14.25 26.82
C GLU A 125 17.77 14.00 26.64
N PRO A 126 16.93 14.43 27.60
CA PRO A 126 15.48 14.45 27.44
C PRO A 126 15.06 15.18 26.17
N ASP A 127 13.93 14.76 25.62
CA ASP A 127 13.32 15.29 24.39
C ASP A 127 14.18 15.17 23.12
N GLY A 128 15.23 14.33 23.15
CA GLY A 128 16.09 14.07 21.99
C GLY A 128 15.44 13.29 20.86
N VAL A 129 16.04 13.39 19.67
CA VAL A 129 15.73 12.58 18.49
C VAL A 129 16.74 11.45 18.38
N MET A 130 16.30 10.20 18.28
CA MET A 130 17.21 9.06 18.14
C MET A 130 17.85 9.00 16.75
N VAL A 131 17.04 9.09 15.69
CA VAL A 131 17.47 9.11 14.29
C VAL A 131 16.86 10.29 13.55
N ALA A 132 17.69 11.17 13.00
CA ALA A 132 17.30 12.18 12.02
C ALA A 132 17.59 11.63 10.61
N SER A 133 16.54 11.35 9.85
CA SER A 133 16.63 10.67 8.55
C SER A 133 16.15 11.55 7.41
N ASN A 134 17.04 11.75 6.45
CA ASN A 134 16.79 12.37 5.15
C ASN A 134 17.10 11.37 4.01
N ALA A 135 17.07 10.07 4.33
CA ALA A 135 17.21 9.01 3.34
C ALA A 135 15.93 8.89 2.51
N TRP A 136 16.07 8.51 1.25
CA TRP A 136 14.99 8.43 0.28
C TRP A 136 15.16 7.18 -0.58
N TYR A 137 14.05 6.62 -1.05
CA TYR A 137 14.03 5.28 -1.60
C TYR A 137 14.65 4.23 -0.65
N ALA A 138 14.60 4.48 0.65
CA ALA A 138 15.36 3.77 1.67
C ALA A 138 14.44 2.95 2.58
N SER A 139 15.03 2.04 3.35
CA SER A 139 14.27 1.27 4.34
C SER A 139 15.00 1.14 5.66
N ILE A 140 14.26 1.23 6.77
CA ILE A 140 14.71 0.80 8.10
C ILE A 140 13.86 -0.39 8.51
N ARG A 141 14.48 -1.49 8.93
CA ARG A 141 13.77 -2.74 9.16
C ARG A 141 14.25 -3.48 10.42
N ARG A 142 13.36 -4.26 11.03
CA ARG A 142 13.69 -5.39 11.94
C ARG A 142 14.48 -5.05 13.20
N LEU A 143 14.18 -3.94 13.85
CA LEU A 143 14.85 -3.51 15.09
C LEU A 143 13.87 -2.89 16.09
N THR A 144 14.35 -2.61 17.29
CA THR A 144 13.60 -1.87 18.32
C THR A 144 14.24 -0.51 18.54
N PHE A 145 13.43 0.54 18.57
CA PHE A 145 13.76 1.83 19.17
C PHE A 145 13.13 1.93 20.57
N ASP A 146 13.98 2.02 21.58
CA ASP A 146 13.59 2.19 22.98
C ASP A 146 13.97 3.61 23.43
N GLY A 147 12.97 4.46 23.59
CA GLY A 147 13.17 5.85 24.01
C GLY A 147 13.50 6.03 25.48
N ALA A 148 13.42 4.96 26.28
CA ALA A 148 13.65 4.97 27.73
C ALA A 148 12.81 6.04 28.49
N ARG A 149 11.67 6.45 27.93
CA ARG A 149 10.81 7.58 28.38
C ARG A 149 11.53 8.92 28.45
N LYS A 150 12.69 9.04 27.80
CA LYS A 150 13.50 10.26 27.70
C LYS A 150 13.43 10.86 26.31
N ALA A 151 13.59 10.03 25.27
CA ALA A 151 13.58 10.51 23.89
C ALA A 151 12.19 11.02 23.49
N ARG A 152 12.18 12.14 22.76
CA ARG A 152 10.98 12.64 22.11
C ARG A 152 10.64 11.75 20.92
N THR A 153 11.58 11.55 20.00
CA THR A 153 11.27 10.95 18.69
C THR A 153 12.25 9.84 18.35
N ALA A 154 11.76 8.67 17.92
CA ALA A 154 12.64 7.63 17.41
C ALA A 154 13.15 7.96 16.01
N VAL A 155 12.26 8.25 15.05
CA VAL A 155 12.65 8.65 13.70
C VAL A 155 11.98 9.96 13.31
N LEU A 156 12.80 10.98 13.06
CA LEU A 156 12.39 12.24 12.43
C LEU A 156 12.74 12.18 10.94
N CYS A 157 11.73 12.26 10.08
CA CYS A 157 11.92 12.28 8.63
C CYS A 157 12.01 13.73 8.13
N GLY A 158 13.06 14.08 7.39
CA GLY A 158 13.33 15.43 6.87
C GLY A 158 14.81 15.84 7.02
N PRO A 159 15.18 17.12 6.75
CA PRO A 159 14.30 18.24 6.42
C PRO A 159 13.98 18.36 4.92
N ASN A 160 14.73 17.72 4.03
CA ASN A 160 14.45 17.77 2.59
C ASN A 160 13.35 16.77 2.22
N PHE A 161 12.78 16.90 1.02
CA PHE A 161 11.71 16.02 0.57
C PHE A 161 12.22 14.60 0.34
N VAL A 162 11.66 13.62 1.05
CA VAL A 162 12.02 12.21 0.90
C VAL A 162 10.79 11.40 0.52
N THR A 163 11.02 10.31 -0.22
CA THR A 163 9.92 9.50 -0.76
C THR A 163 10.29 8.04 -0.91
N TYR A 164 9.31 7.19 -1.16
CA TYR A 164 9.47 5.75 -1.42
C TYR A 164 10.23 5.02 -0.29
N ASN A 165 9.94 5.44 0.95
CA ASN A 165 10.59 4.93 2.14
C ASN A 165 9.79 3.80 2.80
N GLU A 166 10.48 3.02 3.61
CA GLU A 166 9.87 1.89 4.30
C GLU A 166 10.34 1.78 5.76
N PHE A 167 9.38 1.50 6.65
CA PHE A 167 9.60 1.07 8.02
C PHE A 167 8.89 -0.26 8.25
N THR A 168 9.64 -1.36 8.40
CA THR A 168 9.03 -2.68 8.59
C THR A 168 9.57 -3.50 9.74
N ASP A 169 8.68 -4.20 10.43
CA ASP A 169 9.00 -5.06 11.56
C ASP A 169 9.81 -4.31 12.65
N ILE A 170 9.40 -3.08 12.98
CA ILE A 170 10.05 -2.26 14.00
C ILE A 170 9.18 -2.18 15.25
N VAL A 171 9.81 -2.24 16.43
CA VAL A 171 9.16 -1.89 17.69
C VAL A 171 9.58 -0.49 18.13
N PHE A 172 8.63 0.39 18.35
CA PHE A 172 8.80 1.72 18.94
C PHE A 172 8.20 1.70 20.34
N ARG A 173 8.99 2.02 21.37
CA ARG A 173 8.46 2.02 22.74
C ARG A 173 9.01 3.15 23.59
N ASP A 174 8.15 3.63 24.51
CA ASP A 174 8.52 4.57 25.57
C ASP A 174 9.12 5.87 25.04
N LEU A 175 8.44 6.48 24.06
CA LEU A 175 8.82 7.71 23.34
C LEU A 175 7.66 8.72 23.39
N ALA A 176 7.89 9.98 23.00
CA ALA A 176 6.77 10.88 22.68
C ALA A 176 6.14 10.54 21.33
N PHE A 177 6.97 10.46 20.29
CA PHE A 177 6.61 10.10 18.92
C PHE A 177 7.42 8.88 18.48
N GLY A 178 6.76 7.87 17.90
CA GLY A 178 7.46 6.81 17.18
C GLY A 178 8.09 7.37 15.92
N ILE A 179 7.25 7.90 15.02
CA ILE A 179 7.68 8.56 13.78
C ILE A 179 7.09 9.97 13.72
N GLU A 180 7.95 10.96 13.49
CA GLU A 180 7.56 12.29 13.01
C GLU A 180 7.84 12.39 11.51
N ALA A 181 6.78 12.43 10.72
CA ALA A 181 6.80 12.39 9.26
C ALA A 181 6.80 13.80 8.68
N GLY A 182 8.01 14.36 8.53
CA GLY A 182 8.18 15.78 8.29
C GLY A 182 7.84 16.60 9.53
N ARG A 183 8.07 17.90 9.42
CA ARG A 183 7.57 18.97 10.28
C ARG A 183 7.25 20.19 9.40
N MET A 184 6.53 21.17 9.92
CA MET A 184 6.12 22.35 9.14
C MET A 184 7.29 23.17 8.58
N ASP A 185 8.47 23.07 9.18
CA ASP A 185 9.73 23.66 8.75
C ASP A 185 10.54 22.79 7.78
N THR A 186 9.97 21.68 7.30
CA THR A 186 10.61 20.74 6.34
C THR A 186 9.89 20.74 4.98
N GLN A 187 10.45 20.06 3.99
CA GLN A 187 9.92 20.03 2.62
C GLN A 187 8.82 18.96 2.38
N GLY A 188 8.59 18.04 3.32
CA GLY A 188 7.59 16.97 3.23
C GLY A 188 8.17 15.56 3.08
N VAL A 189 7.30 14.56 3.21
CA VAL A 189 7.64 13.13 3.11
C VAL A 189 6.50 12.35 2.47
N ALA A 190 6.73 11.78 1.29
CA ALA A 190 5.69 11.08 0.55
C ALA A 190 5.92 9.55 0.45
N GLU A 191 4.89 8.84 -0.03
CA GLU A 191 4.97 7.46 -0.52
C GLU A 191 5.72 6.52 0.45
N THR A 192 5.30 6.51 1.71
CA THR A 192 6.02 5.81 2.78
C THR A 192 5.19 4.66 3.34
N VAL A 193 5.78 3.46 3.34
CA VAL A 193 5.16 2.26 3.92
C VAL A 193 5.61 2.09 5.37
N VAL A 194 4.64 1.83 6.26
CA VAL A 194 4.89 1.38 7.62
C VAL A 194 4.15 0.06 7.83
N ALA A 195 4.85 -1.07 7.85
CA ALA A 195 4.20 -2.39 7.93
C ALA A 195 4.71 -3.25 9.08
N ARG A 196 3.79 -3.94 9.78
CA ARG A 196 4.10 -4.88 10.87
C ARG A 196 4.87 -4.25 12.04
N CYS A 197 4.75 -2.94 12.21
CA CYS A 197 5.39 -2.21 13.31
C CYS A 197 4.52 -2.23 14.57
N LYS A 198 5.16 -2.13 15.73
CA LYS A 198 4.51 -2.11 17.04
C LYS A 198 4.86 -0.80 17.77
N PHE A 199 3.87 -0.04 18.19
CA PHE A 199 4.00 1.23 18.88
C PHE A 199 3.43 1.11 20.29
N TYR A 200 4.30 1.24 21.29
CA TYR A 200 3.96 1.05 22.69
C TYR A 200 4.19 2.30 23.51
N ARG A 201 3.13 2.77 24.17
CA ARG A 201 3.19 3.87 25.14
C ARG A 201 3.81 5.14 24.56
N CYS A 202 3.50 5.46 23.30
CA CYS A 202 3.87 6.75 22.72
C CYS A 202 3.04 7.87 23.34
N SER A 203 3.68 8.80 24.04
CA SER A 203 2.96 9.80 24.86
C SER A 203 2.26 10.88 24.02
N GLN A 204 2.68 11.09 22.76
CA GLN A 204 2.04 11.99 21.80
C GLN A 204 1.37 11.22 20.65
N ALA A 205 2.14 10.44 19.88
CA ALA A 205 1.57 9.60 18.82
C ALA A 205 2.49 8.44 18.45
N GLY A 206 1.93 7.31 18.00
CA GLY A 206 2.72 6.29 17.32
C GLY A 206 3.35 6.85 16.04
N ILE A 207 2.52 7.39 15.16
CA ILE A 207 2.92 8.06 13.91
C ILE A 207 2.23 9.43 13.84
N SER A 208 3.00 10.48 13.58
CA SER A 208 2.50 11.84 13.41
C SER A 208 2.96 12.41 12.06
N ILE A 209 2.02 12.69 11.17
CA ILE A 209 2.25 13.37 9.89
C ILE A 209 2.17 14.88 10.13
N GLN A 210 3.24 15.62 9.84
CA GLN A 210 3.35 17.01 10.31
C GLN A 210 3.73 18.02 9.23
N ASN A 211 3.45 17.74 7.95
CA ASN A 211 3.74 18.67 6.86
C ASN A 211 2.68 18.58 5.76
N TRP A 212 2.37 19.70 5.11
CA TRP A 212 1.39 19.79 4.00
C TRP A 212 1.73 18.90 2.81
N ASN A 213 3.02 18.68 2.59
CA ASN A 213 3.59 17.86 1.54
C ASN A 213 4.10 16.51 2.09
N SER A 214 3.68 16.12 3.31
CA SER A 214 3.82 14.75 3.77
C SER A 214 2.57 13.95 3.44
N LEU A 215 2.63 13.14 2.40
CA LEU A 215 1.47 12.54 1.76
C LEU A 215 1.64 11.03 1.59
N ASP A 216 0.55 10.29 1.38
CA ASP A 216 0.58 8.86 1.02
C ASP A 216 1.39 7.97 1.97
N TRP A 217 1.05 8.07 3.25
CA TRP A 217 1.54 7.14 4.26
C TRP A 217 0.64 5.91 4.33
N PHE A 218 1.20 4.73 4.08
CA PHE A 218 0.48 3.45 4.05
C PHE A 218 0.85 2.60 5.27
N ILE A 219 -0.05 2.53 6.25
CA ILE A 219 0.15 1.83 7.51
C ILE A 219 -0.56 0.47 7.46
N TRP A 220 0.22 -0.61 7.42
CA TRP A 220 -0.29 -1.98 7.27
C TRP A 220 0.02 -2.84 8.49
N HIS A 221 -0.96 -3.61 8.97
CA HIS A 221 -0.75 -4.65 9.99
C HIS A 221 0.02 -4.14 11.22
N CYS A 222 -0.17 -2.89 11.62
CA CYS A 222 0.55 -2.33 12.77
C CYS A 222 -0.23 -2.53 14.06
N VAL A 223 0.48 -2.52 15.19
CA VAL A 223 -0.13 -2.55 16.52
C VAL A 223 0.18 -1.25 17.25
N PHE A 224 -0.85 -0.59 17.76
CA PHE A 224 -0.74 0.61 18.59
C PHE A 224 -1.36 0.31 19.95
N GLU A 225 -0.57 0.40 21.02
CA GLU A 225 -1.04 0.05 22.36
C GLU A 225 -0.60 1.10 23.38
N ASP A 226 -1.59 1.59 24.14
CA ASP A 226 -1.45 2.64 25.16
C ASP A 226 -0.83 3.95 24.66
N CYS A 227 -0.96 4.23 23.35
CA CYS A 227 -0.54 5.48 22.74
C CYS A 227 -1.59 6.58 23.00
N ARG A 228 -1.19 7.86 23.00
CA ARG A 228 -2.18 8.97 23.02
C ARG A 228 -3.00 8.95 21.72
N PHE A 229 -2.33 9.11 20.59
CA PHE A 229 -2.84 8.81 19.26
C PHE A 229 -2.11 7.62 18.68
N GLY A 230 -2.81 6.76 17.93
CA GLY A 230 -2.15 5.76 17.09
C GLY A 230 -1.47 6.44 15.90
N VAL A 231 -2.29 6.99 14.98
CA VAL A 231 -1.83 7.74 13.80
C VAL A 231 -2.55 9.09 13.72
N THR A 232 -1.84 10.18 13.46
CA THR A 232 -2.48 11.51 13.43
C THR A 232 -1.77 12.50 12.50
N ASN A 233 -2.49 13.54 12.09
CA ASN A 233 -1.88 14.74 11.53
C ASN A 233 -2.14 16.02 12.35
N VAL A 234 -2.64 15.93 13.59
CA VAL A 234 -3.05 17.11 14.38
C VAL A 234 -1.89 18.03 14.79
N PHE A 235 -0.65 17.52 14.76
CA PHE A 235 0.56 18.29 15.06
C PHE A 235 1.11 19.03 13.84
N GLY A 236 0.50 18.85 12.68
CA GLY A 236 0.85 19.54 11.45
C GLY A 236 -0.19 19.27 10.38
N ALA A 237 0.18 18.67 9.25
CA ALA A 237 -0.74 18.36 8.16
C ALA A 237 -0.25 17.11 7.42
N GLY A 238 -0.93 16.76 6.33
CA GLY A 238 -0.62 15.60 5.50
C GLY A 238 -1.71 14.52 5.53
N ASN A 239 -1.57 13.46 4.74
CA ASN A 239 -2.53 12.35 4.70
C ASN A 239 -1.90 11.01 5.07
N PHE A 240 -2.77 10.06 5.43
CA PHE A 240 -2.39 8.70 5.77
C PHE A 240 -3.56 7.73 5.53
N HIS A 241 -3.21 6.46 5.39
CA HIS A 241 -4.11 5.33 5.16
C HIS A 241 -3.73 4.17 6.08
N ILE A 242 -4.72 3.57 6.74
CA ILE A 242 -4.51 2.54 7.76
C ILE A 242 -5.28 1.27 7.40
N TYR A 243 -4.56 0.16 7.32
CA TYR A 243 -5.07 -1.11 6.87
C TYR A 243 -4.77 -2.21 7.89
N GLU A 244 -5.80 -3.00 8.20
CA GLU A 244 -5.71 -4.24 8.97
C GLU A 244 -4.85 -4.13 10.24
N SER A 245 -4.87 -2.95 10.88
CA SER A 245 -4.08 -2.64 12.05
C SER A 245 -4.91 -2.76 13.33
N VAL A 246 -4.23 -2.94 14.45
CA VAL A 246 -4.86 -3.16 15.76
C VAL A 246 -4.51 -2.00 16.68
N PHE A 247 -5.54 -1.43 17.28
CA PHE A 247 -5.42 -0.38 18.29
C PHE A 247 -5.99 -0.88 19.61
N LYS A 248 -5.21 -0.70 20.68
CA LYS A 248 -5.57 -1.10 22.04
C LYS A 248 -5.42 0.10 22.96
N ARG A 249 -6.53 0.56 23.54
CA ARG A 249 -6.57 1.57 24.60
C ARG A 249 -5.88 2.89 24.22
N SER A 250 -6.08 3.37 23.00
CA SER A 250 -5.62 4.72 22.63
C SER A 250 -6.27 5.75 23.55
N LYS A 251 -5.46 6.65 24.14
CA LYS A 251 -5.94 7.57 25.19
C LYS A 251 -6.81 8.70 24.63
N GLU A 252 -6.64 9.07 23.36
CA GLU A 252 -7.41 10.13 22.72
C GLU A 252 -8.19 9.67 21.49
N ALA A 253 -7.50 9.02 20.53
CA ALA A 253 -8.10 8.34 19.39
C ALA A 253 -7.11 7.37 18.74
N ASP A 254 -7.63 6.33 18.07
CA ASP A 254 -6.79 5.45 17.24
C ASP A 254 -6.23 6.21 16.04
N ALA A 255 -7.08 6.96 15.36
CA ALA A 255 -6.67 7.92 14.35
C ALA A 255 -7.37 9.27 14.52
N SER A 256 -6.68 10.35 14.12
CA SER A 256 -7.28 11.67 14.09
C SER A 256 -6.78 12.54 12.94
N MET A 257 -7.65 13.47 12.51
CA MET A 257 -7.30 14.51 11.56
C MET A 257 -7.51 15.91 12.16
N GLY A 258 -6.46 16.73 12.12
CA GLY A 258 -6.50 18.17 12.37
C GLY A 258 -6.54 19.00 11.08
N HIS A 259 -6.09 18.44 9.96
CA HIS A 259 -6.10 19.10 8.65
C HIS A 259 -6.77 18.24 7.57
N ALA A 260 -7.37 18.91 6.60
CA ALA A 260 -8.10 18.32 5.48
C ALA A 260 -7.18 17.56 4.52
N GLY A 261 -7.76 16.57 3.83
CA GLY A 261 -7.07 15.62 2.98
C GLY A 261 -8.03 14.48 2.62
N TYR A 262 -7.49 13.35 2.17
CA TYR A 262 -8.25 12.11 2.04
C TYR A 262 -7.63 11.04 2.93
N PHE A 263 -8.46 10.33 3.66
CA PHE A 263 -8.05 9.40 4.70
C PHE A 263 -8.87 8.12 4.57
N SER A 264 -8.22 6.98 4.78
CA SER A 264 -8.94 5.72 4.82
C SER A 264 -8.47 4.82 5.94
N LEU A 265 -9.44 4.22 6.61
CA LEU A 265 -9.21 3.19 7.63
C LEU A 265 -9.99 1.95 7.20
N ARG A 266 -9.27 0.89 6.82
CA ARG A 266 -9.84 -0.33 6.24
C ARG A 266 -9.48 -1.58 7.03
N GLY A 267 -10.47 -2.29 7.54
CA GLY A 267 -10.25 -3.59 8.18
C GLY A 267 -9.55 -3.55 9.54
N ASN A 268 -9.53 -2.40 10.22
CA ASN A 268 -8.83 -2.24 11.49
C ASN A 268 -9.67 -2.76 12.67
N ILE A 269 -8.98 -3.09 13.76
CA ILE A 269 -9.59 -3.50 15.03
C ILE A 269 -9.25 -2.45 16.09
N SER A 270 -10.28 -1.92 16.76
CA SER A 270 -10.17 -0.96 17.86
C SER A 270 -10.73 -1.57 19.14
N LEU A 271 -9.93 -1.61 20.20
CA LEU A 271 -10.30 -2.24 21.46
C LEU A 271 -10.09 -1.27 22.63
N ASN A 272 -11.19 -0.91 23.30
CA ASN A 272 -11.16 -0.10 24.52
C ASN A 272 -10.48 1.28 24.37
N SER A 273 -10.35 1.80 23.14
CA SER A 273 -9.82 3.13 22.87
C SER A 273 -10.82 4.22 23.23
N GLN A 274 -10.35 5.44 23.47
CA GLN A 274 -11.22 6.59 23.74
C GLN A 274 -12.15 6.87 22.56
N ALA A 275 -11.62 6.82 21.34
CA ALA A 275 -12.35 6.91 20.08
C ALA A 275 -11.60 6.13 19.00
N PHE A 276 -12.30 5.70 17.96
CA PHE A 276 -11.70 5.11 16.77
C PHE A 276 -11.22 6.20 15.81
N PHE A 277 -12.05 7.20 15.53
CA PHE A 277 -11.68 8.29 14.62
C PHE A 277 -12.21 9.64 15.09
N LYS A 278 -11.36 10.67 15.09
CA LYS A 278 -11.74 12.05 15.41
C LYS A 278 -11.27 13.04 14.35
N ALA A 279 -12.18 13.90 13.92
CA ALA A 279 -11.88 15.04 13.06
C ALA A 279 -12.44 16.33 13.66
N GLY A 280 -11.56 17.32 13.83
CA GLY A 280 -11.93 18.65 14.32
C GLY A 280 -12.76 19.47 13.32
N TRP A 281 -13.17 20.67 13.75
CA TRP A 281 -13.87 21.61 12.88
C TRP A 281 -12.93 22.15 11.81
N LEU A 282 -13.36 22.11 10.54
CA LEU A 282 -12.68 22.71 9.40
C LEU A 282 -13.72 23.20 8.39
N GLY A 283 -13.44 24.34 7.74
CA GLY A 283 -14.20 24.82 6.58
C GLY A 283 -13.86 24.06 5.27
N ALA A 284 -12.85 23.19 5.31
CA ALA A 284 -12.43 22.35 4.19
C ALA A 284 -12.94 20.90 4.33
N CYS A 285 -13.12 20.23 3.19
CA CYS A 285 -13.53 18.83 3.13
C CYS A 285 -12.44 17.88 3.65
N GLY A 286 -12.78 17.04 4.62
CA GLY A 286 -12.02 15.84 4.94
C GLY A 286 -12.67 14.65 4.25
N PHE A 287 -12.06 14.13 3.18
CA PHE A 287 -12.57 12.96 2.45
C PHE A 287 -12.22 11.68 3.23
N VAL A 288 -13.10 11.26 4.13
CA VAL A 288 -12.83 10.15 5.07
C VAL A 288 -13.62 8.91 4.68
N THR A 289 -12.91 7.79 4.54
CA THR A 289 -13.53 6.47 4.42
C THR A 289 -13.19 5.60 5.61
N LEU A 290 -14.22 5.12 6.31
CA LEU A 290 -14.10 4.09 7.34
C LEU A 290 -14.78 2.83 6.80
N GLN A 291 -14.00 1.78 6.51
CA GLN A 291 -14.52 0.56 5.89
C GLN A 291 -14.14 -0.71 6.66
N ARG A 292 -15.13 -1.56 6.97
CA ARG A 292 -14.91 -2.91 7.56
C ARG A 292 -14.10 -2.92 8.86
N ASN A 293 -14.12 -1.83 9.61
CA ASN A 293 -13.46 -1.78 10.91
C ASN A 293 -14.35 -2.44 11.96
N ILE A 294 -13.72 -3.03 12.97
CA ILE A 294 -14.39 -3.59 14.15
C ILE A 294 -13.99 -2.74 15.34
N VAL A 295 -14.95 -2.04 15.94
CA VAL A 295 -14.72 -1.15 17.09
C VAL A 295 -15.46 -1.70 18.29
N VAL A 296 -14.73 -2.04 19.36
CA VAL A 296 -15.26 -2.72 20.55
C VAL A 296 -14.99 -1.91 21.80
N ASP A 297 -16.06 -1.66 22.55
CA ASP A 297 -16.10 -0.96 23.82
C ASP A 297 -15.34 0.38 23.84
N PRO A 298 -15.56 1.28 22.87
CA PRO A 298 -15.00 2.63 22.90
C PRO A 298 -15.44 3.35 24.18
N LYS A 299 -14.53 4.12 24.79
CA LYS A 299 -14.83 4.83 26.06
C LYS A 299 -15.60 6.13 25.88
N GLY A 300 -15.57 6.71 24.68
CA GLY A 300 -16.40 7.84 24.26
C GLY A 300 -17.12 7.56 22.94
N THR A 301 -17.49 8.63 22.23
CA THR A 301 -18.01 8.54 20.85
C THR A 301 -16.95 7.89 19.95
N ALA A 302 -17.31 6.79 19.28
CA ALA A 302 -16.37 6.01 18.49
C ALA A 302 -15.86 6.80 17.28
N VAL A 303 -16.76 7.48 16.57
CA VAL A 303 -16.43 8.29 15.40
C VAL A 303 -17.02 9.67 15.57
N GLU A 304 -16.19 10.70 15.53
CA GLU A 304 -16.62 12.09 15.60
C GLU A 304 -16.04 12.89 14.43
N VAL A 305 -16.91 13.47 13.59
CA VAL A 305 -16.52 14.28 12.43
C VAL A 305 -17.21 15.64 12.48
N ASN A 306 -16.41 16.66 12.79
CA ASN A 306 -16.87 18.04 12.95
C ASN A 306 -16.55 18.95 11.73
N ASN A 307 -15.94 18.40 10.67
CA ASN A 307 -15.77 19.08 9.38
C ASN A 307 -16.92 18.76 8.42
N ILE A 308 -16.84 19.27 7.19
CA ILE A 308 -17.94 19.21 6.22
C ILE A 308 -18.01 17.88 5.43
N GLY A 309 -17.08 16.96 5.69
CA GLY A 309 -17.02 15.64 5.06
C GLY A 309 -16.39 15.66 3.65
N PRO A 310 -16.68 14.65 2.81
CA PRO A 310 -17.59 13.54 3.09
C PRO A 310 -17.03 12.50 4.06
N LEU A 311 -17.89 11.97 4.94
CA LEU A 311 -17.66 10.72 5.67
C LEU A 311 -18.40 9.56 4.97
N LEU A 312 -17.65 8.55 4.53
CA LEU A 312 -18.18 7.29 4.02
C LEU A 312 -18.00 6.18 5.07
N LEU A 313 -19.11 5.64 5.56
CA LEU A 313 -19.13 4.57 6.56
C LEU A 313 -19.60 3.27 5.89
N ILE A 314 -18.71 2.30 5.68
CA ILE A 314 -18.99 1.12 4.85
C ILE A 314 -18.68 -0.18 5.60
N ASP A 315 -19.69 -1.02 5.82
CA ASP A 315 -19.53 -2.40 6.34
C ASP A 315 -18.78 -2.51 7.69
N ASN A 316 -18.83 -1.48 8.55
CA ASN A 316 -18.19 -1.49 9.86
C ASN A 316 -19.06 -2.20 10.91
N ILE A 317 -18.41 -2.66 11.99
CA ILE A 317 -19.07 -3.25 13.15
C ILE A 317 -18.70 -2.44 14.39
N PHE A 318 -19.71 -1.90 15.07
CA PHE A 318 -19.56 -1.20 16.34
C PHE A 318 -20.24 -1.96 17.46
N VAL A 319 -19.44 -2.43 18.42
CA VAL A 319 -19.87 -3.13 19.63
C VAL A 319 -19.66 -2.21 20.81
N THR A 320 -20.75 -1.62 21.31
CA THR A 320 -20.78 -0.73 22.47
C THR A 320 -22.15 -0.78 23.17
N LYS A 321 -22.23 -0.19 24.36
CA LYS A 321 -23.49 0.01 25.10
C LYS A 321 -23.92 1.49 25.14
N VAL A 322 -23.14 2.39 24.57
CA VAL A 322 -23.34 3.83 24.64
C VAL A 322 -23.63 4.39 23.25
N ALA A 323 -24.65 5.26 23.16
CA ALA A 323 -24.99 6.04 21.97
C ALA A 323 -24.84 7.56 22.27
N PRO A 324 -24.57 8.42 21.26
CA PRO A 324 -24.31 8.06 19.86
C PRO A 324 -22.93 7.40 19.69
N VAL A 325 -22.84 6.48 18.72
CA VAL A 325 -21.59 5.80 18.33
C VAL A 325 -20.84 6.64 17.30
N VAL A 326 -21.58 7.18 16.34
CA VAL A 326 -21.08 7.99 15.25
C VAL A 326 -21.76 9.35 15.34
N LYS A 327 -20.96 10.42 15.46
CA LYS A 327 -21.43 11.80 15.47
C LYS A 327 -20.83 12.53 14.28
N VAL A 328 -21.69 13.10 13.44
CA VAL A 328 -21.31 13.82 12.23
C VAL A 328 -22.04 15.15 12.22
N ARG A 329 -21.32 16.22 11.88
CA ARG A 329 -21.90 17.55 11.66
C ARG A 329 -23.12 17.46 10.72
N LYS A 330 -24.21 18.18 11.05
CA LYS A 330 -25.53 18.01 10.39
C LYS A 330 -25.58 18.42 8.93
N ASP A 331 -24.69 19.31 8.51
CA ASP A 331 -24.52 19.81 7.15
C ASP A 331 -23.31 19.17 6.44
N ALA A 332 -22.68 18.15 7.02
CA ALA A 332 -21.62 17.40 6.36
C ALA A 332 -22.19 16.36 5.37
N GLY A 333 -21.39 16.05 4.35
CA GLY A 333 -21.66 14.90 3.47
C GLY A 333 -21.48 13.61 4.25
N PHE A 334 -22.53 12.79 4.31
CA PHE A 334 -22.52 11.53 5.04
C PHE A 334 -23.25 10.44 4.26
N PHE A 335 -22.55 9.33 4.02
CA PHE A 335 -23.10 8.14 3.38
C PHE A 335 -22.76 6.91 4.22
N SER A 336 -23.75 6.05 4.44
CA SER A 336 -23.62 4.84 5.23
C SER A 336 -24.19 3.65 4.49
N ILE A 337 -23.45 2.53 4.44
CA ILE A 337 -23.97 1.26 3.92
C ILE A 337 -23.43 0.06 4.70
N GLY A 338 -24.32 -0.87 5.07
CA GLY A 338 -23.94 -2.19 5.59
C GLY A 338 -23.37 -2.22 7.01
N ASN A 339 -23.43 -1.10 7.74
CA ASN A 339 -22.87 -1.02 9.09
C ASN A 339 -23.73 -1.74 10.12
N THR A 340 -23.09 -2.34 11.12
CA THR A 340 -23.75 -3.02 12.24
C THR A 340 -23.46 -2.30 13.55
N PHE A 341 -24.50 -2.00 14.33
CA PHE A 341 -24.43 -1.32 15.62
C PHE A 341 -25.12 -2.15 16.71
N THR A 342 -24.57 -2.15 17.93
CA THR A 342 -25.19 -2.85 19.07
C THR A 342 -26.13 -2.01 19.93
N VAL A 343 -26.30 -0.74 19.58
CA VAL A 343 -27.21 0.21 20.25
C VAL A 343 -28.14 0.84 19.24
N LYS A 344 -29.33 1.24 19.69
CA LYS A 344 -30.22 2.13 18.93
C LYS A 344 -29.66 3.55 18.91
N ASP A 345 -30.19 4.40 18.03
CA ASP A 345 -29.80 5.81 17.90
C ASP A 345 -28.28 6.01 17.76
N ALA A 346 -27.62 5.02 17.13
CA ALA A 346 -26.17 4.94 17.06
C ALA A 346 -25.53 6.06 16.23
N VAL A 347 -26.30 6.70 15.35
CA VAL A 347 -25.80 7.68 14.38
C VAL A 347 -26.50 9.01 14.57
N ASP A 348 -25.75 9.99 15.06
CA ASP A 348 -26.16 11.39 15.13
C ASP A 348 -25.57 12.16 13.94
N ALA A 349 -26.33 12.26 12.84
CA ALA A 349 -25.91 12.89 11.59
C ALA A 349 -27.08 13.64 10.92
N ASN A 350 -26.89 14.11 9.68
CA ASN A 350 -27.99 14.64 8.86
C ASN A 350 -29.12 13.60 8.74
N PRO A 351 -30.38 13.91 9.10
CA PRO A 351 -31.50 12.97 8.99
C PRO A 351 -31.81 12.56 7.54
N GLN A 352 -31.39 13.34 6.55
CA GLN A 352 -31.55 13.05 5.12
C GLN A 352 -30.35 12.30 4.50
N ALA A 353 -29.38 11.88 5.31
CA ALA A 353 -28.27 11.08 4.82
C ALA A 353 -28.75 9.71 4.32
N VAL A 354 -28.18 9.26 3.19
CA VAL A 354 -28.44 7.95 2.60
C VAL A 354 -27.76 6.91 3.47
N ARG A 355 -28.60 6.07 4.08
CA ARG A 355 -28.22 4.99 4.99
C ARG A 355 -28.87 3.71 4.50
N LEU A 356 -28.06 2.78 4.01
CA LEU A 356 -28.53 1.53 3.40
C LEU A 356 -28.06 0.32 4.21
N ASP A 357 -28.89 -0.71 4.31
CA ASP A 357 -28.51 -2.02 4.86
C ASP A 357 -27.92 -1.98 6.28
N GLU A 358 -28.28 -0.98 7.10
CA GLU A 358 -27.81 -0.88 8.48
C GLU A 358 -28.49 -1.91 9.39
N LYS A 359 -27.73 -2.48 10.31
CA LYS A 359 -28.21 -3.50 11.25
C LYS A 359 -28.06 -3.02 12.68
N PHE A 360 -29.11 -3.15 13.47
CA PHE A 360 -29.14 -2.83 14.90
C PHE A 360 -29.40 -4.11 15.69
N VAL A 361 -28.40 -4.58 16.44
CA VAL A 361 -28.40 -5.90 17.08
C VAL A 361 -28.03 -5.81 18.56
N SER A 362 -28.95 -6.13 19.48
CA SER A 362 -28.75 -5.91 20.92
C SER A 362 -27.74 -6.86 21.60
N THR A 363 -27.36 -7.97 20.97
CA THR A 363 -26.59 -9.07 21.62
C THR A 363 -25.35 -9.52 20.85
N LEU A 364 -24.85 -8.74 19.90
CA LEU A 364 -23.65 -9.12 19.15
C LEU A 364 -22.42 -9.10 20.05
N LYS A 365 -21.84 -10.28 20.30
CA LYS A 365 -20.52 -10.44 20.92
C LYS A 365 -19.52 -10.74 19.82
N VAL A 366 -18.70 -9.76 19.46
CA VAL A 366 -17.54 -9.99 18.59
C VAL A 366 -16.32 -10.20 19.47
N LYS A 367 -15.63 -11.32 19.28
CA LYS A 367 -14.26 -11.52 19.76
C LYS A 367 -13.36 -11.48 18.54
N PRO A 368 -12.92 -10.29 18.10
CA PRO A 368 -12.08 -10.21 16.92
C PRO A 368 -10.78 -10.97 17.19
N GLU A 369 -10.37 -11.81 16.24
CA GLU A 369 -9.09 -12.48 16.32
C GLU A 369 -7.99 -11.43 16.15
N ILE A 370 -7.16 -11.28 17.18
CA ILE A 370 -6.01 -10.38 17.15
C ILE A 370 -4.81 -11.21 16.73
N VAL A 371 -4.46 -11.13 15.45
CA VAL A 371 -3.22 -11.70 14.95
C VAL A 371 -2.16 -10.61 15.01
N GLU A 372 -1.27 -10.68 16.00
CA GLU A 372 -0.12 -9.78 16.01
C GLU A 372 0.86 -10.15 14.88
N PRO A 373 1.54 -9.16 14.29
CA PRO A 373 2.51 -9.42 13.23
C PRO A 373 3.60 -10.37 13.71
N LYS A 374 3.85 -11.39 12.91
CA LYS A 374 4.93 -12.33 13.14
C LYS A 374 6.15 -11.90 12.34
N THR A 375 7.25 -11.68 13.03
CA THR A 375 8.54 -11.46 12.36
C THR A 375 9.18 -12.80 12.02
N LEU A 376 9.42 -13.05 10.73
CA LEU A 376 10.17 -14.23 10.30
C LEU A 376 11.67 -14.03 10.53
N PRO A 377 12.47 -15.09 10.76
CA PRO A 377 13.93 -15.00 10.73
C PRO A 377 14.46 -14.49 9.39
N LEU A 378 15.72 -14.03 9.37
CA LEU A 378 16.42 -13.78 8.11
C LEU A 378 16.72 -15.12 7.41
N GLU A 379 16.43 -15.19 6.12
CA GLU A 379 16.71 -16.34 5.27
C GLU A 379 18.03 -16.17 4.52
N TRP A 380 18.91 -17.15 4.68
CA TRP A 380 20.21 -17.19 3.99
C TRP A 380 20.59 -18.62 3.58
N GLY A 381 19.75 -19.61 3.89
CA GLY A 381 19.97 -21.00 3.51
C GLY A 381 19.85 -21.19 2.00
N ASN A 382 20.74 -21.99 1.40
CA ASN A 382 20.81 -22.22 -0.05
C ASN A 382 21.03 -20.92 -0.87
N THR A 383 21.83 -20.00 -0.32
CA THR A 383 22.25 -18.77 -1.00
C THR A 383 23.36 -19.05 -2.02
N ILE A 384 23.23 -18.48 -3.21
CA ILE A 384 24.26 -18.40 -4.24
C ILE A 384 24.56 -16.91 -4.44
N GLU A 385 25.75 -16.47 -4.03
CA GLU A 385 26.20 -15.10 -4.26
C GLU A 385 26.73 -14.95 -5.69
N VAL A 386 26.16 -14.01 -6.43
CA VAL A 386 26.64 -13.65 -7.76
C VAL A 386 27.84 -12.70 -7.61
N PRO A 387 28.97 -12.95 -8.29
CA PRO A 387 30.13 -12.06 -8.21
C PRO A 387 29.84 -10.64 -8.69
N ALA A 388 30.45 -9.66 -8.05
CA ALA A 388 30.44 -8.28 -8.54
C ALA A 388 31.01 -8.21 -9.97
N GLY A 389 30.34 -7.47 -10.86
CA GLY A 389 30.71 -7.34 -12.27
C GLY A 389 30.21 -8.46 -13.19
N ALA A 390 29.42 -9.40 -12.68
CA ALA A 390 28.72 -10.39 -13.49
C ALA A 390 27.85 -9.74 -14.58
N LYS A 391 27.66 -10.45 -15.69
CA LYS A 391 26.76 -10.04 -16.77
C LYS A 391 25.48 -10.88 -16.75
N GLY A 392 24.48 -10.47 -17.53
CA GLY A 392 23.22 -11.19 -17.66
C GLY A 392 23.40 -12.68 -18.02
N THR A 393 24.42 -13.03 -18.81
CA THR A 393 24.77 -14.42 -19.13
C THR A 393 25.23 -15.23 -17.92
N ASP A 394 25.94 -14.61 -16.98
CA ASP A 394 26.43 -15.29 -15.77
C ASP A 394 25.27 -15.50 -14.78
N ILE A 395 24.44 -14.47 -14.61
CA ILE A 395 23.21 -14.55 -13.81
C ILE A 395 22.29 -15.66 -14.36
N ARG A 396 22.13 -15.73 -15.68
CA ARG A 396 21.35 -16.78 -16.33
C ARG A 396 21.90 -18.18 -16.05
N ARG A 397 23.22 -18.39 -16.10
CA ARG A 397 23.83 -19.69 -15.76
C ARG A 397 23.57 -20.08 -14.30
N VAL A 398 23.64 -19.12 -13.38
CA VAL A 398 23.32 -19.35 -11.97
C VAL A 398 21.84 -19.74 -11.80
N ILE A 399 20.93 -19.05 -12.48
CA ILE A 399 19.50 -19.40 -12.50
C ILE A 399 19.26 -20.79 -13.07
N ASP A 400 19.90 -21.13 -14.18
CA ASP A 400 19.75 -22.46 -14.80
C ASP A 400 20.21 -23.56 -13.87
N PHE A 401 21.35 -23.38 -13.20
CA PHE A 401 21.83 -24.30 -12.17
C PHE A 401 20.84 -24.38 -10.98
N ALA A 402 20.40 -23.23 -10.46
CA ALA A 402 19.51 -23.16 -9.30
C ALA A 402 18.12 -23.75 -9.59
N SER A 403 17.60 -23.58 -10.81
CA SER A 403 16.28 -24.08 -11.23
C SER A 403 16.19 -25.61 -11.28
N GLN A 404 17.34 -26.30 -11.33
CA GLN A 404 17.40 -27.77 -11.28
C GLN A 404 17.34 -28.30 -9.84
N SER A 405 17.50 -27.43 -8.83
CA SER A 405 17.42 -27.79 -7.43
C SER A 405 15.97 -28.06 -7.00
N LYS A 406 15.75 -29.10 -6.20
CA LYS A 406 14.46 -29.36 -5.55
C LYS A 406 14.20 -28.46 -4.33
N LYS A 407 15.19 -27.65 -3.93
CA LYS A 407 15.07 -26.68 -2.84
C LYS A 407 15.08 -25.28 -3.43
N ARG A 408 14.23 -24.41 -2.87
CA ARG A 408 14.24 -22.98 -3.15
C ARG A 408 15.65 -22.43 -3.01
N ALA A 409 16.13 -21.73 -4.03
CA ALA A 409 17.44 -21.07 -4.01
C ALA A 409 17.27 -19.56 -3.80
N ILE A 410 18.21 -18.97 -3.07
CA ILE A 410 18.34 -17.52 -2.91
C ILE A 410 19.53 -17.09 -3.76
N ILE A 411 19.28 -16.37 -4.84
CA ILE A 411 20.31 -15.82 -5.71
C ILE A 411 20.51 -14.37 -5.28
N HIS A 412 21.64 -14.09 -4.64
CA HIS A 412 21.97 -12.75 -4.17
C HIS A 412 22.81 -12.00 -5.19
N LEU A 413 22.38 -10.78 -5.52
CA LEU A 413 23.05 -9.83 -6.38
C LEU A 413 23.52 -8.65 -5.52
N PRO A 414 24.82 -8.55 -5.18
CA PRO A 414 25.34 -7.39 -4.48
C PRO A 414 25.05 -6.07 -5.20
N ALA A 415 25.09 -4.94 -4.49
CA ALA A 415 24.98 -3.62 -5.10
C ALA A 415 25.96 -3.47 -6.29
N GLY A 416 25.45 -3.03 -7.43
CA GLY A 416 26.19 -2.97 -8.69
C GLY A 416 25.29 -2.89 -9.91
N VAL A 417 25.90 -2.58 -11.06
CA VAL A 417 25.21 -2.55 -12.36
C VAL A 417 25.61 -3.79 -13.16
N TYR A 418 24.61 -4.59 -13.52
CA TYR A 418 24.74 -5.85 -14.24
C TYR A 418 24.24 -5.65 -15.69
N PRO A 419 25.13 -5.62 -16.69
CA PRO A 419 24.71 -5.44 -18.08
C PRO A 419 24.02 -6.69 -18.63
N VAL A 420 22.89 -6.50 -19.29
CA VAL A 420 22.02 -7.54 -19.86
C VAL A 420 21.87 -7.30 -21.36
N ASP A 421 22.53 -8.10 -22.18
CA ASP A 421 22.47 -8.02 -23.66
C ASP A 421 21.46 -8.99 -24.29
N LYS A 422 21.01 -9.98 -23.51
CA LYS A 422 19.98 -10.96 -23.83
C LYS A 422 19.08 -11.16 -22.61
N PRO A 423 17.79 -11.50 -22.79
CA PRO A 423 16.89 -11.66 -21.65
C PRO A 423 17.42 -12.67 -20.63
N ILE A 424 17.40 -12.28 -19.36
CA ILE A 424 17.56 -13.23 -18.26
C ILE A 424 16.25 -14.01 -18.19
N VAL A 425 16.27 -15.26 -18.63
CA VAL A 425 15.10 -16.12 -18.58
C VAL A 425 14.98 -16.72 -17.17
N ILE A 426 13.78 -16.83 -16.63
CA ILE A 426 13.44 -17.69 -15.50
C ILE A 426 12.71 -18.92 -16.08
N PRO A 427 13.30 -20.13 -16.01
CA PRO A 427 12.68 -21.34 -16.55
C PRO A 427 11.35 -21.64 -15.86
N PRO A 428 10.42 -22.34 -16.53
CA PRO A 428 9.23 -22.86 -15.87
C PRO A 428 9.61 -23.86 -14.77
N LYS A 429 8.71 -24.02 -13.80
CA LYS A 429 8.85 -24.88 -12.62
C LYS A 429 10.05 -24.53 -11.73
N SER A 430 10.49 -23.27 -11.77
CA SER A 430 11.51 -22.77 -10.83
C SER A 430 10.86 -22.37 -9.50
N ASP A 431 11.58 -22.56 -8.38
CA ASP A 431 11.30 -21.91 -7.09
C ASP A 431 12.53 -21.13 -6.64
N LEU A 432 12.53 -19.81 -6.88
CA LEU A 432 13.71 -18.96 -6.72
C LEU A 432 13.37 -17.65 -5.99
N ARG A 433 14.39 -17.10 -5.32
CA ARG A 433 14.41 -15.71 -4.86
C ARG A 433 15.58 -15.00 -5.51
N LEU A 434 15.33 -13.91 -6.22
CA LEU A 434 16.37 -13.01 -6.70
C LEU A 434 16.38 -11.78 -5.79
N VAL A 435 17.47 -11.60 -5.08
CA VAL A 435 17.57 -10.64 -3.97
C VAL A 435 18.72 -9.69 -4.25
N GLY A 436 18.43 -8.38 -4.28
CA GLY A 436 19.44 -7.34 -4.34
C GLY A 436 19.71 -6.67 -3.00
N ASP A 437 20.66 -5.72 -3.02
CA ASP A 437 21.02 -4.84 -1.90
C ASP A 437 20.27 -3.49 -1.95
N GLY A 438 19.06 -3.45 -2.52
CA GLY A 438 18.27 -2.25 -2.76
C GLY A 438 18.38 -1.74 -4.20
N GLY A 439 17.87 -0.52 -4.46
CA GLY A 439 17.87 0.10 -5.79
C GLY A 439 19.26 0.36 -6.40
N LYS A 440 20.35 0.13 -5.64
CA LYS A 440 21.73 0.12 -6.16
C LYS A 440 22.11 -1.19 -6.87
N THR A 441 21.26 -2.22 -6.81
CA THR A 441 21.39 -3.46 -7.58
C THR A 441 20.60 -3.34 -8.88
N ILE A 442 21.28 -3.12 -10.00
CA ILE A 442 20.63 -2.72 -11.26
C ILE A 442 20.87 -3.76 -12.35
N LEU A 443 19.82 -4.41 -12.83
CA LEU A 443 19.84 -5.18 -14.07
C LEU A 443 19.56 -4.23 -15.23
N ARG A 444 20.58 -3.90 -16.05
CA ARG A 444 20.47 -2.88 -17.11
C ARG A 444 20.58 -3.47 -18.49
N TRP A 445 19.59 -3.20 -19.33
CA TRP A 445 19.63 -3.56 -20.75
C TRP A 445 20.78 -2.86 -21.48
N VAL A 446 21.56 -3.64 -22.23
CA VAL A 446 22.59 -3.18 -23.17
C VAL A 446 22.51 -3.92 -24.51
N GLY A 447 21.43 -4.68 -24.72
CA GLY A 447 21.19 -5.45 -25.94
C GLY A 447 20.55 -4.62 -27.06
N THR A 448 20.12 -5.29 -28.12
CA THR A 448 19.43 -4.66 -29.26
C THR A 448 18.04 -4.14 -28.88
N GLU A 449 17.49 -3.23 -29.68
CA GLU A 449 16.15 -2.68 -29.48
C GLU A 449 15.06 -3.77 -29.45
N GLY A 450 14.04 -3.59 -28.60
CA GLY A 450 12.83 -4.43 -28.59
C GLY A 450 12.89 -5.75 -27.81
N GLY A 451 13.94 -5.98 -27.01
CA GLY A 451 14.09 -7.14 -26.10
C GLY A 451 13.37 -7.00 -24.75
N ALA A 452 13.75 -7.83 -23.78
CA ALA A 452 13.28 -7.76 -22.39
C ALA A 452 14.45 -8.01 -21.42
N VAL A 453 14.48 -7.33 -20.27
CA VAL A 453 15.53 -7.56 -19.25
C VAL A 453 15.30 -8.89 -18.54
N LEU A 454 14.09 -9.11 -18.02
CA LEU A 454 13.70 -10.34 -17.34
C LEU A 454 12.50 -10.97 -18.06
N ARG A 455 12.63 -12.25 -18.42
CA ARG A 455 11.54 -13.03 -19.02
C ARG A 455 11.20 -14.21 -18.11
N VAL A 456 9.98 -14.23 -17.59
CA VAL A 456 9.49 -15.23 -16.64
C VAL A 456 8.50 -16.15 -17.34
N VAL A 457 8.78 -17.45 -17.39
CA VAL A 457 7.94 -18.42 -18.08
C VAL A 457 7.14 -19.24 -17.06
N GLY A 458 5.82 -19.05 -17.03
CA GLY A 458 4.92 -19.79 -16.15
C GLY A 458 4.71 -21.26 -16.58
N PRO A 459 4.35 -22.17 -15.64
CA PRO A 459 4.17 -21.92 -14.20
C PRO A 459 5.53 -21.79 -13.48
N THR A 460 5.65 -20.86 -12.52
CA THR A 460 6.87 -20.71 -11.71
C THR A 460 6.58 -20.04 -10.37
N HIS A 461 7.40 -20.31 -9.36
CA HIS A 461 7.44 -19.56 -8.11
C HIS A 461 8.67 -18.65 -8.09
N LEU A 462 8.47 -17.33 -8.05
CA LEU A 462 9.56 -16.36 -8.09
C LEU A 462 9.29 -15.23 -7.11
N GLY A 463 10.26 -14.95 -6.25
CA GLY A 463 10.33 -13.71 -5.48
C GLY A 463 11.43 -12.79 -6.01
N LEU A 464 11.11 -11.52 -6.24
CA LEU A 464 12.07 -10.46 -6.57
C LEU A 464 12.10 -9.44 -5.44
N HIS A 465 13.28 -9.17 -4.89
CA HIS A 465 13.43 -8.33 -3.71
C HIS A 465 14.55 -7.32 -3.87
N ASP A 466 14.27 -6.06 -3.51
CA ASP A 466 15.26 -5.00 -3.30
C ASP A 466 16.23 -4.85 -4.49
N LEU A 467 15.71 -4.66 -5.70
CA LEU A 467 16.50 -4.49 -6.93
C LEU A 467 15.84 -3.55 -7.93
N MET A 468 16.62 -3.09 -8.91
CA MET A 468 16.18 -2.28 -10.03
C MET A 468 16.35 -3.00 -11.36
N ILE A 469 15.39 -2.80 -12.25
CA ILE A 469 15.40 -3.22 -13.65
C ILE A 469 15.37 -1.96 -14.50
N ASP A 470 16.34 -1.81 -15.39
CA ASP A 470 16.49 -0.66 -16.28
C ASP A 470 16.46 -1.13 -17.73
N GLY A 471 15.40 -0.79 -18.46
CA GLY A 471 15.18 -1.19 -19.85
C GLY A 471 15.93 -0.35 -20.88
N ALA A 472 16.74 0.63 -20.45
CA ALA A 472 17.48 1.54 -21.34
C ALA A 472 16.60 2.17 -22.44
N ARG A 473 15.35 2.51 -22.09
CA ARG A 473 14.27 3.07 -22.91
C ARG A 473 13.86 2.24 -24.13
N SER A 474 14.33 1.00 -24.25
CA SER A 474 14.19 0.19 -25.48
C SER A 474 13.67 -1.22 -25.23
N ALA A 475 14.06 -1.84 -24.11
CA ALA A 475 13.58 -3.16 -23.71
C ALA A 475 12.36 -3.07 -22.78
N ASP A 476 11.55 -4.11 -22.80
CA ASP A 476 10.58 -4.36 -21.73
C ASP A 476 11.33 -4.68 -20.43
N GLY A 477 10.81 -4.28 -19.28
CA GLY A 477 11.41 -4.56 -17.98
C GLY A 477 11.24 -6.03 -17.60
N ILE A 478 10.01 -6.41 -17.26
CA ILE A 478 9.64 -7.78 -16.90
C ILE A 478 8.51 -8.25 -17.81
N VAL A 479 8.70 -9.38 -18.48
CA VAL A 479 7.67 -10.06 -19.25
C VAL A 479 7.35 -11.40 -18.61
N VAL A 480 6.12 -11.57 -18.17
CA VAL A 480 5.59 -12.84 -17.63
C VAL A 480 4.72 -13.49 -18.70
N GLU A 481 5.08 -14.70 -19.09
CA GLU A 481 4.37 -15.51 -20.08
C GLU A 481 3.67 -16.69 -19.42
N ASN A 482 2.60 -17.18 -20.06
CA ASN A 482 1.80 -18.30 -19.56
C ASN A 482 1.26 -18.05 -18.14
N CYS A 483 0.88 -16.81 -17.81
CA CYS A 483 0.26 -16.49 -16.52
C CYS A 483 -1.25 -16.67 -16.62
N ASN A 484 -1.69 -17.92 -16.81
CA ASN A 484 -3.09 -18.25 -17.06
C ASN A 484 -3.63 -19.43 -16.23
N GLN A 485 -2.79 -20.05 -15.41
CA GLN A 485 -3.22 -21.19 -14.60
C GLN A 485 -4.32 -20.75 -13.62
N LYS A 486 -5.27 -21.65 -13.34
CA LYS A 486 -6.26 -21.41 -12.29
C LYS A 486 -5.53 -21.19 -10.97
N PHE A 487 -5.93 -20.15 -10.22
CA PHE A 487 -5.29 -19.74 -8.97
C PHE A 487 -3.87 -19.16 -9.12
N ALA A 488 -3.39 -18.92 -10.34
CA ALA A 488 -2.15 -18.17 -10.53
C ALA A 488 -2.28 -16.80 -9.86
N ARG A 489 -1.19 -16.36 -9.23
CA ARG A 489 -1.17 -15.10 -8.49
C ARG A 489 0.09 -14.30 -8.73
N VAL A 490 -0.10 -12.99 -8.72
CA VAL A 490 0.92 -11.96 -8.81
C VAL A 490 0.65 -11.00 -7.66
N ILE A 491 1.51 -11.02 -6.65
CA ILE A 491 1.36 -10.19 -5.46
C ILE A 491 2.59 -9.29 -5.35
N ASP A 492 2.33 -8.00 -5.37
CA ASP A 492 3.36 -6.96 -5.34
C ASP A 492 3.26 -6.13 -4.07
N ASP A 493 4.41 -5.83 -3.47
CA ASP A 493 4.59 -4.82 -2.44
C ASP A 493 5.66 -3.82 -2.87
N GLN A 494 5.25 -2.57 -3.09
CA GLN A 494 6.13 -1.49 -3.49
C GLN A 494 6.85 -1.73 -4.83
N ILE A 495 6.20 -2.18 -5.90
CA ILE A 495 6.76 -1.95 -7.24
C ILE A 495 6.78 -0.44 -7.53
N ASN A 496 7.86 0.04 -8.15
CA ASN A 496 7.94 1.41 -8.64
C ASN A 496 8.28 1.42 -10.13
N ILE A 497 7.32 1.77 -10.98
CA ILE A 497 7.48 1.80 -12.42
C ILE A 497 7.61 3.25 -12.89
N ALA A 498 8.69 3.60 -13.57
CA ALA A 498 8.86 4.96 -14.08
C ALA A 498 9.44 5.02 -15.49
N GLY A 499 8.95 5.97 -16.30
CA GLY A 499 9.53 6.26 -17.62
C GLY A 499 9.26 5.17 -18.67
N ALA A 500 8.12 4.48 -18.60
CA ALA A 500 7.73 3.49 -19.61
C ALA A 500 7.20 4.19 -20.89
N ARG A 501 7.80 3.88 -22.04
CA ARG A 501 7.49 4.54 -23.33
C ARG A 501 6.14 4.13 -23.92
N GLU A 502 5.61 2.97 -23.54
CA GLU A 502 4.32 2.45 -23.98
C GLU A 502 3.37 2.24 -22.80
N THR A 503 3.67 1.31 -21.90
CA THR A 503 2.83 1.02 -20.75
C THR A 503 3.67 0.65 -19.53
N GLY A 504 3.40 1.27 -18.38
CA GLY A 504 4.03 0.93 -17.11
C GLY A 504 3.69 -0.50 -16.71
N LEU A 505 2.41 -0.78 -16.47
CA LEU A 505 1.91 -2.12 -16.18
C LEU A 505 0.81 -2.51 -17.16
N LEU A 506 1.04 -3.59 -17.92
CA LEU A 506 0.07 -4.19 -18.84
C LEU A 506 -0.41 -5.54 -18.31
N ALA A 507 -1.71 -5.63 -18.01
CA ALA A 507 -2.36 -6.86 -17.59
C ALA A 507 -3.24 -7.43 -18.70
N GLU A 508 -2.87 -8.60 -19.21
CA GLU A 508 -3.57 -9.37 -20.25
C GLU A 508 -3.77 -10.83 -19.80
N THR A 509 -4.25 -11.00 -18.57
CA THR A 509 -4.47 -12.30 -17.93
C THR A 509 -5.96 -12.69 -17.92
N PRO A 510 -6.30 -13.97 -17.71
CA PRO A 510 -7.67 -14.35 -17.36
C PRO A 510 -8.12 -13.75 -16.02
N LYS A 511 -9.42 -13.46 -15.87
CA LYS A 511 -10.00 -12.86 -14.63
C LYS A 511 -9.82 -13.69 -13.35
N HIS A 512 -9.49 -14.98 -13.47
CA HIS A 512 -9.22 -15.87 -12.34
C HIS A 512 -7.77 -15.81 -11.84
N VAL A 513 -6.90 -15.04 -12.50
CA VAL A 513 -5.54 -14.76 -12.02
C VAL A 513 -5.64 -13.62 -11.01
N ASP A 514 -5.16 -13.86 -9.80
CA ASP A 514 -5.15 -12.84 -8.75
C ASP A 514 -3.95 -11.91 -8.93
N VAL A 515 -4.18 -10.70 -9.44
CA VAL A 515 -3.16 -9.64 -9.55
C VAL A 515 -3.44 -8.57 -8.51
N TRP A 516 -2.66 -8.54 -7.43
CA TRP A 516 -2.82 -7.65 -6.29
C TRP A 516 -1.56 -6.81 -6.08
N LEU A 517 -1.71 -5.50 -6.14
CA LEU A 517 -0.62 -4.54 -5.99
C LEU A 517 -0.86 -3.72 -4.73
N PHE A 518 0.19 -3.59 -3.93
CA PHE A 518 0.18 -2.85 -2.68
C PHE A 518 1.28 -1.82 -2.72
N ASN A 519 0.95 -0.58 -2.35
CA ASN A 519 1.90 0.53 -2.24
C ASN A 519 2.68 0.77 -3.56
N ILE A 520 2.02 0.57 -4.71
CA ILE A 520 2.64 0.71 -6.03
C ILE A 520 2.87 2.17 -6.37
N ASN A 521 4.02 2.48 -6.97
CA ASN A 521 4.25 3.75 -7.63
C ASN A 521 4.30 3.57 -9.15
N HIS A 522 3.62 4.45 -9.90
CA HIS A 522 3.80 4.52 -11.34
C HIS A 522 3.83 5.94 -11.89
N ALA A 523 4.92 6.29 -12.57
CA ALA A 523 5.17 7.65 -13.01
C ALA A 523 5.79 7.78 -14.41
N ASP A 524 5.67 8.96 -15.02
CA ASP A 524 6.31 9.30 -16.29
C ASP A 524 6.07 8.28 -17.42
N CYS A 525 4.94 7.57 -17.38
CA CYS A 525 4.57 6.56 -18.36
C CYS A 525 3.64 7.15 -19.42
N LYS A 526 3.70 6.65 -20.65
CA LYS A 526 2.67 6.94 -21.66
C LYS A 526 1.30 6.43 -21.21
N VAL A 527 1.23 5.19 -20.73
CA VAL A 527 0.08 4.68 -19.96
C VAL A 527 0.61 4.08 -18.67
N GLY A 528 0.15 4.55 -17.51
CA GLY A 528 0.57 4.03 -16.21
C GLY A 528 0.17 2.57 -16.04
N VAL A 529 -1.13 2.31 -15.99
CA VAL A 529 -1.71 0.97 -15.85
C VAL A 529 -2.77 0.74 -16.93
N LYS A 530 -2.62 -0.36 -17.67
CA LYS A 530 -3.56 -0.82 -18.67
C LYS A 530 -4.05 -2.23 -18.35
N VAL A 531 -5.36 -2.39 -18.24
CA VAL A 531 -6.02 -3.69 -18.09
C VAL A 531 -6.79 -3.98 -19.37
N ASN A 532 -6.29 -4.93 -20.16
CA ASN A 532 -6.86 -5.32 -21.44
C ASN A 532 -7.35 -6.77 -21.36
N GLY A 533 -8.58 -6.92 -20.85
CA GLY A 533 -9.03 -8.18 -20.29
C GLY A 533 -8.41 -8.46 -18.91
N GLY A 534 -8.99 -9.42 -18.18
CA GLY A 534 -8.50 -9.79 -16.85
C GLY A 534 -8.99 -8.91 -15.70
N ARG A 535 -8.31 -9.05 -14.55
CA ARG A 535 -8.65 -8.35 -13.31
C ARG A 535 -7.38 -7.95 -12.56
N LEU A 536 -7.30 -6.69 -12.16
CA LEU A 536 -6.18 -6.12 -11.41
C LEU A 536 -6.69 -5.26 -10.26
N ILE A 537 -6.08 -5.43 -9.08
CA ILE A 537 -6.45 -4.69 -7.87
C ILE A 537 -5.25 -3.92 -7.33
N ILE A 538 -5.40 -2.61 -7.17
CA ILE A 538 -4.45 -1.73 -6.48
C ILE A 538 -5.07 -1.34 -5.13
N PHE A 539 -4.44 -1.76 -4.04
CA PHE A 539 -4.92 -1.48 -2.68
C PHE A 539 -4.43 -0.15 -2.10
N SER A 540 -3.29 0.34 -2.59
CA SER A 540 -2.65 1.59 -2.18
C SER A 540 -1.54 1.91 -3.17
N GLY A 541 -1.13 3.18 -3.25
CA GLY A 541 0.00 3.58 -4.07
C GLY A 541 0.01 5.07 -4.40
N ALA A 542 0.90 5.47 -5.29
CA ALA A 542 0.94 6.82 -5.84
C ALA A 542 1.22 6.79 -7.34
N SER A 543 0.91 7.90 -8.00
CA SER A 543 1.16 8.06 -9.42
C SER A 543 1.47 9.50 -9.77
N SER A 544 2.25 9.74 -10.82
CA SER A 544 2.53 11.11 -11.26
C SER A 544 2.94 11.17 -12.72
N ASN A 545 2.75 12.32 -13.36
CA ASN A 545 3.28 12.62 -14.70
C ASN A 545 3.06 11.57 -15.80
N ASN A 546 2.03 10.74 -15.70
CA ASN A 546 1.67 9.84 -16.78
C ASN A 546 0.89 10.62 -17.86
N GLU A 547 1.10 10.34 -19.15
CA GLU A 547 0.22 10.90 -20.20
C GLU A 547 -1.23 10.44 -19.99
N LEU A 548 -1.38 9.21 -19.50
CA LEU A 548 -2.61 8.61 -19.03
C LEU A 548 -2.29 7.67 -17.86
N SER A 549 -2.92 7.82 -16.70
CA SER A 549 -2.66 6.92 -15.57
C SER A 549 -3.39 5.57 -15.70
N TYR A 550 -4.64 5.58 -16.19
CA TYR A 550 -5.47 4.37 -16.23
C TYR A 550 -6.22 4.21 -17.54
N GLU A 551 -6.14 2.99 -18.09
CA GLU A 551 -6.92 2.52 -19.23
C GLU A 551 -7.51 1.13 -18.92
N VAL A 552 -8.82 0.97 -19.18
CA VAL A 552 -9.51 -0.33 -19.09
C VAL A 552 -10.23 -0.60 -20.41
N ALA A 553 -10.00 -1.79 -20.96
CA ALA A 553 -10.60 -2.27 -22.21
C ALA A 553 -10.78 -3.80 -22.18
N GLY A 554 -11.44 -4.36 -23.21
CA GLY A 554 -11.52 -5.82 -23.38
C GLY A 554 -12.26 -6.54 -22.26
N ASN A 555 -13.27 -5.89 -21.66
CA ASN A 555 -13.98 -6.34 -20.47
C ASN A 555 -13.07 -6.53 -19.23
N GLY A 556 -12.01 -5.72 -19.12
CA GLY A 556 -11.12 -5.69 -17.96
C GLY A 556 -11.79 -5.16 -16.68
N GLU A 557 -11.26 -5.56 -15.52
CA GLU A 557 -11.72 -5.10 -14.20
C GLU A 557 -10.57 -4.49 -13.40
N LEU A 558 -10.71 -3.22 -13.01
CA LEU A 558 -9.69 -2.51 -12.25
C LEU A 558 -10.30 -1.84 -11.01
N LEU A 559 -9.71 -2.11 -9.85
CA LEU A 559 -9.96 -1.38 -8.61
C LEU A 559 -8.69 -0.62 -8.23
N VAL A 560 -8.83 0.67 -7.95
CA VAL A 560 -7.76 1.55 -7.46
C VAL A 560 -8.18 2.17 -6.15
N ARG A 561 -7.32 2.12 -5.14
CA ARG A 561 -7.57 2.69 -3.82
C ARG A 561 -6.42 3.54 -3.35
N ASP A 562 -6.77 4.60 -2.62
CA ASP A 562 -5.86 5.33 -1.76
C ASP A 562 -4.60 5.80 -2.51
N ILE A 563 -4.85 6.59 -3.58
CA ILE A 563 -3.83 7.04 -4.54
C ILE A 563 -3.82 8.56 -4.69
N TRP A 564 -2.62 9.16 -4.59
CA TRP A 564 -2.34 10.47 -5.13
C TRP A 564 -1.96 10.37 -6.61
N TYR A 565 -2.47 11.31 -7.40
CA TYR A 565 -2.00 11.59 -8.73
C TYR A 565 -1.72 13.08 -8.89
N GLU A 566 -0.56 13.41 -9.44
CA GLU A 566 -0.28 14.77 -9.89
C GLU A 566 0.51 14.85 -11.18
N THR A 567 0.21 15.88 -11.96
CA THR A 567 1.05 16.28 -13.09
C THR A 567 0.89 17.77 -13.35
N GLY A 568 1.98 18.39 -13.81
CA GLY A 568 1.97 19.75 -14.36
C GLY A 568 1.74 19.80 -15.88
N VAL A 569 1.65 18.65 -16.56
CA VAL A 569 1.77 18.57 -18.03
C VAL A 569 0.55 17.93 -18.68
N TYR A 570 0.02 16.85 -18.13
CA TYR A 570 -0.98 16.03 -18.82
C TYR A 570 -2.40 16.29 -18.29
N PRO A 571 -3.30 16.87 -19.10
CA PRO A 571 -4.64 17.27 -18.64
C PRO A 571 -5.57 16.07 -18.40
N ARG A 572 -5.39 14.97 -19.14
CA ARG A 572 -6.22 13.77 -19.04
C ARG A 572 -5.57 12.77 -18.09
N PHE A 573 -6.34 12.27 -17.13
CA PHE A 573 -5.90 11.29 -16.14
C PHE A 573 -6.34 9.86 -16.49
N ALA A 574 -7.57 9.68 -16.95
CA ALA A 574 -8.11 8.35 -17.26
C ALA A 574 -9.03 8.36 -18.49
N LEU A 575 -9.05 7.24 -19.19
CA LEU A 575 -9.79 7.07 -20.44
C LEU A 575 -10.37 5.66 -20.53
N PHE A 576 -11.69 5.60 -20.65
CA PHE A 576 -12.42 4.34 -20.73
C PHE A 576 -13.06 4.22 -22.10
N ARG A 577 -12.67 3.17 -22.83
CA ARG A 577 -13.16 2.84 -24.17
C ARG A 577 -13.57 1.38 -24.18
N ASP A 578 -14.43 1.02 -25.13
CA ASP A 578 -14.90 -0.36 -25.29
C ASP A 578 -15.76 -0.86 -24.11
N SER A 579 -15.21 -1.66 -23.19
CA SER A 579 -15.98 -2.27 -22.11
C SER A 579 -15.16 -2.69 -20.89
N GLY A 580 -15.80 -2.73 -19.72
CA GLY A 580 -15.17 -3.20 -18.47
C GLY A 580 -15.80 -2.68 -17.19
N ALA A 581 -15.07 -2.81 -16.08
CA ALA A 581 -15.42 -2.20 -14.80
C ALA A 581 -14.23 -1.49 -14.17
N PHE A 582 -14.47 -0.26 -13.70
CA PHE A 582 -13.47 0.55 -13.01
C PHE A 582 -14.04 1.13 -11.71
N THR A 583 -13.28 1.02 -10.62
CA THR A 583 -13.57 1.73 -9.39
C THR A 583 -12.32 2.42 -8.88
N MET A 584 -12.40 3.72 -8.59
CA MET A 584 -11.43 4.46 -7.81
C MET A 584 -12.05 4.87 -6.48
N HIS A 585 -11.36 4.59 -5.38
CA HIS A 585 -11.89 4.86 -4.04
C HIS A 585 -10.83 5.49 -3.12
N ALA A 586 -11.11 6.71 -2.69
CA ALA A 586 -10.25 7.61 -1.93
C ALA A 586 -8.99 7.95 -2.73
N ALA A 587 -9.03 9.08 -3.44
CA ALA A 587 -7.92 9.51 -4.27
C ALA A 587 -7.89 11.02 -4.38
N ARG A 588 -6.71 11.55 -4.71
CA ARG A 588 -6.54 12.94 -5.12
C ARG A 588 -5.93 12.97 -6.51
N VAL A 589 -6.57 13.69 -7.42
CA VAL A 589 -6.19 13.77 -8.83
C VAL A 589 -5.95 15.23 -9.18
N ALA A 590 -4.68 15.63 -9.21
CA ALA A 590 -4.23 16.97 -9.59
C ALA A 590 -3.76 16.99 -11.05
N THR A 591 -4.37 17.85 -11.86
CA THR A 591 -4.04 17.98 -13.30
C THR A 591 -3.99 19.46 -13.68
N PRO A 592 -3.27 19.83 -14.76
CA PRO A 592 -3.29 21.20 -15.26
C PRO A 592 -4.70 21.64 -15.68
N ASP A 593 -4.93 22.94 -15.72
CA ASP A 593 -6.21 23.56 -16.09
C ASP A 593 -6.44 23.64 -17.60
N LYS A 594 -5.36 23.57 -18.40
CA LYS A 594 -5.40 23.69 -19.87
C LYS A 594 -4.95 22.40 -20.59
N PRO A 595 -5.43 22.19 -21.83
CA PRO A 595 -6.47 22.96 -22.51
C PRO A 595 -7.87 22.61 -21.99
N LEU A 596 -8.84 23.52 -22.15
CA LEU A 596 -10.18 23.42 -21.56
C LEU A 596 -11.07 22.34 -22.19
N ASP A 597 -10.77 21.93 -23.42
CA ASP A 597 -11.52 20.95 -24.20
C ASP A 597 -11.17 19.49 -23.86
N VAL A 598 -10.12 19.26 -23.08
CA VAL A 598 -9.70 17.91 -22.66
C VAL A 598 -10.20 17.62 -21.25
N PRO A 599 -11.13 16.67 -21.04
CA PRO A 599 -11.60 16.33 -19.69
C PRO A 599 -10.54 15.62 -18.85
N VAL A 600 -10.68 15.65 -17.52
CA VAL A 600 -9.79 14.86 -16.62
C VAL A 600 -10.04 13.37 -16.82
N VAL A 601 -11.32 12.97 -16.87
CA VAL A 601 -11.75 11.60 -17.12
C VAL A 601 -12.73 11.59 -18.29
N GLU A 602 -12.51 10.68 -19.23
CA GLU A 602 -13.41 10.50 -20.38
C GLU A 602 -13.92 9.06 -20.47
N LEU A 603 -15.24 8.90 -20.49
CA LEU A 603 -15.92 7.67 -20.89
C LEU A 603 -16.41 7.88 -22.32
N LYS A 604 -15.78 7.20 -23.28
CA LYS A 604 -16.08 7.34 -24.71
C LYS A 604 -16.63 6.04 -25.25
N ASP A 605 -17.94 6.00 -25.52
CA ASP A 605 -18.66 4.82 -26.02
C ASP A 605 -18.44 3.57 -25.14
N PHE A 606 -18.22 3.80 -23.84
CA PHE A 606 -17.84 2.76 -22.89
C PHE A 606 -19.05 1.95 -22.41
N ARG A 607 -18.94 0.62 -22.43
CA ARG A 607 -19.99 -0.30 -21.96
C ARG A 607 -19.57 -0.95 -20.66
N GLY A 608 -20.18 -0.55 -19.56
CA GLY A 608 -19.86 -1.10 -18.24
C GLY A 608 -20.03 -0.10 -17.11
N LYS A 609 -19.28 -0.32 -16.03
CA LYS A 609 -19.44 0.39 -14.75
C LYS A 609 -18.20 1.18 -14.39
N VAL A 610 -18.37 2.45 -14.05
CA VAL A 610 -17.30 3.31 -13.54
C VAL A 610 -17.75 3.97 -12.25
N SER A 611 -16.96 3.84 -11.18
CA SER A 611 -17.21 4.46 -9.88
C SER A 611 -16.01 5.30 -9.45
N PHE A 612 -16.24 6.55 -9.10
CA PHE A 612 -15.32 7.37 -8.32
C PHE A 612 -15.93 7.62 -6.95
N ILE A 613 -15.20 7.30 -5.89
CA ILE A 613 -15.68 7.30 -4.52
C ILE A 613 -14.66 8.08 -3.68
N ALA A 614 -15.09 9.09 -2.94
CA ALA A 614 -14.19 9.97 -2.16
C ALA A 614 -12.99 10.48 -2.98
N THR A 615 -13.19 10.73 -4.29
CA THR A 615 -12.13 11.19 -5.20
C THR A 615 -12.19 12.70 -5.32
N ASN A 616 -11.07 13.36 -5.01
CA ASN A 616 -10.94 14.79 -5.13
C ASN A 616 -10.22 15.15 -6.44
N PHE A 617 -10.94 15.73 -7.40
CA PHE A 617 -10.38 16.23 -8.65
C PHE A 617 -9.97 17.69 -8.49
N VAL A 618 -8.66 17.92 -8.42
CA VAL A 618 -8.09 19.26 -8.21
C VAL A 618 -7.51 19.78 -9.52
N GLY A 619 -7.89 20.99 -9.91
CA GLY A 619 -7.25 21.79 -10.96
C GLY A 619 -6.77 23.13 -10.42
N ALA A 620 -6.34 24.04 -11.31
CA ALA A 620 -6.06 25.42 -10.91
C ALA A 620 -7.35 26.14 -10.49
N PRO A 621 -7.29 27.15 -9.59
CA PRO A 621 -8.44 27.98 -9.26
C PRO A 621 -9.10 28.50 -10.56
N GLN A 622 -10.44 28.45 -10.65
CA GLN A 622 -11.23 28.92 -11.80
C GLN A 622 -11.16 28.05 -13.07
N SER A 623 -10.72 26.80 -12.98
CA SER A 623 -10.90 25.84 -14.07
C SER A 623 -12.39 25.73 -14.44
N GLN A 624 -12.72 25.82 -15.72
CA GLN A 624 -14.06 25.54 -16.30
C GLN A 624 -14.10 24.17 -17.01
N ARG A 625 -13.09 23.33 -16.76
CA ARG A 625 -12.88 22.07 -17.47
C ARG A 625 -13.73 20.94 -16.90
N PRO A 626 -14.42 20.14 -17.73
CA PRO A 626 -15.16 18.98 -17.25
C PRO A 626 -14.24 18.02 -16.49
N LYS A 627 -14.58 17.67 -15.25
CA LYS A 627 -13.83 16.65 -14.50
C LYS A 627 -14.13 15.27 -15.06
N VAL A 628 -15.40 14.94 -15.21
CA VAL A 628 -15.83 13.67 -15.81
C VAL A 628 -16.75 13.95 -17.00
N LEU A 629 -16.37 13.44 -18.17
CA LEU A 629 -17.15 13.55 -19.40
C LEU A 629 -17.65 12.17 -19.83
N VAL A 630 -18.95 12.06 -20.11
CA VAL A 630 -19.58 10.84 -20.65
C VAL A 630 -20.09 11.13 -22.06
N ASN A 631 -19.48 10.50 -23.06
CA ASN A 631 -19.79 10.65 -24.48
C ASN A 631 -20.23 9.32 -25.12
N GLY A 632 -21.00 9.44 -26.20
CA GLY A 632 -21.51 8.32 -26.97
C GLY A 632 -22.99 8.06 -26.75
N GLU A 633 -23.46 6.86 -27.10
CA GLU A 633 -24.87 6.48 -26.94
C GLU A 633 -25.24 6.25 -25.46
N GLY A 634 -24.41 5.49 -24.73
CA GLY A 634 -24.52 5.32 -23.28
C GLY A 634 -25.42 4.18 -22.78
N ARG A 635 -26.06 3.35 -23.63
CA ARG A 635 -27.07 2.35 -23.18
C ARG A 635 -26.58 1.37 -22.10
N ALA A 636 -25.32 1.00 -22.17
CA ALA A 636 -24.70 0.07 -21.22
C ALA A 636 -23.75 0.77 -20.23
N THR A 637 -23.74 2.11 -20.20
CA THR A 637 -22.84 2.91 -19.37
C THR A 637 -23.50 3.24 -18.03
N LYS A 638 -22.83 2.88 -16.94
CA LYS A 638 -23.20 3.26 -15.57
C LYS A 638 -22.05 4.03 -14.92
N LEU A 639 -22.34 5.21 -14.36
CA LEU A 639 -21.36 6.05 -13.67
C LEU A 639 -21.86 6.48 -12.29
N LEU A 640 -21.02 6.32 -11.27
CA LEU A 640 -21.26 6.84 -9.92
C LEU A 640 -20.10 7.76 -9.50
N LEU A 641 -20.43 9.00 -9.11
CA LEU A 641 -19.54 9.90 -8.38
C LEU A 641 -20.08 10.07 -6.95
N LEU A 642 -19.48 9.37 -5.98
CA LEU A 642 -19.93 9.39 -4.58
C LEU A 642 -18.89 10.11 -3.71
N GLY A 643 -19.29 11.18 -3.01
CA GLY A 643 -18.36 11.88 -2.13
C GLY A 643 -17.22 12.58 -2.88
N CYS A 644 -17.41 12.96 -4.14
CA CYS A 644 -16.33 13.50 -4.96
C CYS A 644 -16.16 15.02 -4.78
N GLY A 645 -14.93 15.51 -4.99
CA GLY A 645 -14.57 16.92 -4.94
C GLY A 645 -14.20 17.48 -6.31
N GLY A 646 -14.49 18.76 -6.55
CA GLY A 646 -14.03 19.55 -7.69
C GLY A 646 -13.61 20.97 -7.28
N ASP A 647 -12.96 21.72 -8.17
CA ASP A 647 -12.69 23.16 -8.04
C ASP A 647 -13.91 24.02 -8.46
N SER A 648 -13.83 25.34 -8.25
CA SER A 648 -14.98 26.26 -8.14
C SER A 648 -15.96 26.26 -9.32
N ASP A 649 -15.44 26.43 -10.54
CA ASP A 649 -16.23 26.73 -11.74
C ASP A 649 -16.29 25.55 -12.74
N SER A 650 -15.77 24.38 -12.34
CA SER A 650 -15.78 23.19 -13.20
C SER A 650 -17.06 22.38 -12.99
N ASP A 651 -17.64 21.93 -14.10
CA ASP A 651 -18.63 20.86 -14.06
C ASP A 651 -17.94 19.57 -13.60
N LEU A 652 -18.32 19.10 -12.40
CA LEU A 652 -17.85 17.80 -11.90
C LEU A 652 -18.25 16.66 -12.86
N LEU A 653 -19.43 16.79 -13.50
CA LEU A 653 -19.94 15.85 -14.48
C LEU A 653 -20.59 16.58 -15.66
N VAL A 654 -20.14 16.24 -16.87
CA VAL A 654 -20.83 16.56 -18.12
C VAL A 654 -21.29 15.26 -18.77
N ASN A 655 -22.61 15.05 -18.88
CA ASN A 655 -23.18 13.89 -19.54
C ASN A 655 -23.78 14.26 -20.90
N ARG A 656 -23.15 13.80 -21.98
CA ARG A 656 -23.64 13.94 -23.37
C ARG A 656 -24.25 12.65 -23.91
N SER A 657 -24.38 11.62 -23.08
CA SER A 657 -24.90 10.31 -23.48
C SER A 657 -26.36 10.16 -23.02
N PRO A 658 -27.33 10.13 -23.95
CA PRO A 658 -28.75 10.17 -23.61
C PRO A 658 -29.25 8.93 -22.86
N TYR A 659 -28.57 7.79 -22.98
CA TYR A 659 -28.98 6.54 -22.36
C TYR A 659 -28.09 6.10 -21.18
N ALA A 660 -27.04 6.86 -20.86
CA ALA A 660 -26.18 6.54 -19.72
C ALA A 660 -26.93 6.73 -18.39
N VAL A 661 -26.72 5.80 -17.45
CA VAL A 661 -27.21 5.93 -16.08
C VAL A 661 -26.10 6.53 -15.23
N VAL A 662 -26.25 7.79 -14.85
CA VAL A 662 -25.23 8.53 -14.08
C VAL A 662 -25.81 9.05 -12.77
N SER A 663 -25.02 9.03 -11.70
CA SER A 663 -25.40 9.58 -10.40
C SER A 663 -24.22 10.27 -9.71
N VAL A 664 -24.47 11.43 -9.13
CA VAL A 664 -23.55 12.25 -8.34
C VAL A 664 -24.19 12.51 -6.98
N LEU A 665 -23.57 11.99 -5.91
CA LEU A 665 -24.09 12.08 -4.54
C LEU A 665 -23.00 12.59 -3.59
N TYR A 666 -23.37 13.46 -2.65
CA TYR A 666 -22.45 14.03 -1.65
C TYR A 666 -21.20 14.67 -2.26
N ALA A 667 -21.35 15.31 -3.42
CA ALA A 667 -20.25 15.99 -4.07
C ALA A 667 -20.04 17.40 -3.51
N PHE A 668 -18.81 17.91 -3.64
CA PHE A 668 -18.43 19.23 -3.15
C PHE A 668 -17.61 20.01 -4.17
N LYS A 669 -17.73 21.33 -4.12
CA LYS A 669 -16.86 22.26 -4.84
C LYS A 669 -16.01 23.06 -3.86
N MET A 670 -14.74 23.22 -4.20
CA MET A 670 -13.81 24.09 -3.50
C MET A 670 -14.08 25.55 -3.90
N LEU A 671 -14.19 26.42 -2.91
CA LEU A 671 -14.36 27.87 -3.06
C LEU A 671 -12.99 28.57 -3.07
N PRO A 672 -12.91 29.82 -3.60
CA PRO A 672 -11.76 30.68 -3.38
C PRO A 672 -11.42 30.76 -1.88
N GLY A 673 -10.13 30.65 -1.54
CA GLY A 673 -9.66 30.61 -0.14
C GLY A 673 -9.67 29.22 0.51
N GLY A 674 -10.03 28.15 -0.22
CA GLY A 674 -9.86 26.76 0.23
C GLY A 674 -10.99 26.20 1.09
N ALA A 675 -12.04 26.98 1.35
CA ALA A 675 -13.30 26.48 1.91
C ALA A 675 -14.04 25.63 0.87
N TRP A 676 -15.02 24.84 1.32
CA TRP A 676 -15.77 23.94 0.43
C TRP A 676 -17.27 24.10 0.65
N THR A 677 -18.07 23.81 -0.38
CA THR A 677 -19.53 23.81 -0.29
C THR A 677 -20.11 22.63 -1.08
N PRO A 678 -21.24 22.04 -0.64
CA PRO A 678 -21.90 20.97 -1.38
C PRO A 678 -22.34 21.39 -2.79
N ILE A 679 -22.36 20.43 -3.71
CA ILE A 679 -22.98 20.55 -5.04
C ILE A 679 -24.34 19.84 -5.00
N GLU A 680 -25.31 20.33 -5.77
CA GLU A 680 -26.60 19.66 -5.95
C GLU A 680 -26.41 18.22 -6.47
N GLN A 681 -27.25 17.31 -6.00
CA GLN A 681 -27.21 15.92 -6.46
C GLN A 681 -27.66 15.85 -7.92
N ILE A 682 -26.93 15.11 -8.75
CA ILE A 682 -27.24 14.93 -10.18
C ILE A 682 -27.58 13.46 -10.39
N SER A 683 -28.75 13.17 -10.97
CA SER A 683 -29.12 11.79 -11.28
C SER A 683 -30.03 11.74 -12.50
N THR A 684 -29.72 10.87 -13.47
CA THR A 684 -30.58 10.65 -14.66
C THR A 684 -31.84 9.85 -14.36
N LYS A 685 -31.92 9.23 -13.19
CA LYS A 685 -33.10 8.51 -12.68
C LYS A 685 -33.40 8.93 -11.26
N LYS A 686 -34.63 8.69 -10.78
CA LYS A 686 -34.94 8.80 -9.35
C LYS A 686 -33.97 7.93 -8.56
N PHE A 687 -33.60 8.34 -7.36
CA PHE A 687 -32.68 7.60 -6.49
C PHE A 687 -33.08 6.11 -6.39
N GLU A 688 -32.17 5.20 -6.79
CA GLU A 688 -32.37 3.75 -6.83
C GLU A 688 -31.33 3.05 -5.92
N PRO A 689 -31.71 2.52 -4.74
CA PRO A 689 -30.80 1.81 -3.84
C PRO A 689 -30.03 0.66 -4.49
N GLU A 690 -30.66 -0.08 -5.42
CA GLU A 690 -30.00 -1.19 -6.12
C GLU A 690 -28.85 -0.72 -7.03
N PHE A 691 -28.98 0.45 -7.65
CA PHE A 691 -27.88 1.05 -8.42
C PHE A 691 -26.66 1.28 -7.53
N LEU A 692 -26.85 1.83 -6.32
CA LEU A 692 -25.74 2.03 -5.38
C LEU A 692 -25.12 0.72 -4.92
N ARG A 693 -25.92 -0.31 -4.63
CA ARG A 693 -25.38 -1.64 -4.28
C ARG A 693 -24.53 -2.22 -5.41
N GLU A 694 -25.01 -2.10 -6.65
CA GLU A 694 -24.29 -2.57 -7.84
C GLU A 694 -22.96 -1.81 -8.06
N MET A 695 -22.99 -0.48 -8.01
CA MET A 695 -21.82 0.37 -8.27
C MET A 695 -20.77 0.32 -7.15
N LEU A 696 -21.18 -0.01 -5.92
CA LEU A 696 -20.28 -0.18 -4.78
C LEU A 696 -19.77 -1.63 -4.61
N THR A 697 -20.27 -2.58 -5.41
CA THR A 697 -19.96 -4.02 -5.26
C THR A 697 -18.46 -4.29 -5.23
N GLN A 698 -17.71 -3.75 -6.20
CA GLN A 698 -16.27 -3.99 -6.31
C GLN A 698 -15.53 -3.51 -5.05
N THR A 699 -15.81 -2.30 -4.55
CA THR A 699 -15.12 -1.84 -3.34
C THR A 699 -15.59 -2.51 -2.06
N ARG A 700 -16.82 -3.02 -1.97
CA ARG A 700 -17.31 -3.70 -0.75
C ARG A 700 -16.78 -5.13 -0.63
N GLN A 701 -16.64 -5.81 -1.77
CA GLN A 701 -16.32 -7.24 -1.80
C GLN A 701 -14.83 -7.54 -1.99
N VAL A 702 -14.05 -6.63 -2.57
CA VAL A 702 -12.63 -6.88 -2.84
C VAL A 702 -11.77 -6.39 -1.68
N MET A 703 -11.09 -7.32 -1.03
CA MET A 703 -10.16 -7.12 0.09
C MET A 703 -8.95 -8.05 -0.08
N PRO A 704 -7.80 -7.75 0.56
CA PRO A 704 -6.72 -8.71 0.69
C PRO A 704 -7.27 -10.00 1.32
N LYS A 705 -7.03 -11.14 0.67
CA LYS A 705 -7.47 -12.45 1.14
C LYS A 705 -6.28 -13.21 1.69
N GLU A 706 -6.55 -14.10 2.63
CA GLU A 706 -5.55 -15.09 3.04
C GLU A 706 -5.09 -15.93 1.85
N ILE A 707 -3.81 -16.26 1.87
CA ILE A 707 -3.11 -17.02 0.85
C ILE A 707 -2.44 -18.23 1.51
N SER A 708 -2.49 -19.36 0.80
CA SER A 708 -1.78 -20.59 1.13
C SER A 708 -0.64 -20.84 0.14
N PRO A 709 0.31 -21.75 0.44
CA PRO A 709 1.25 -22.24 -0.55
C PRO A 709 0.54 -22.81 -1.79
N LEU A 710 1.10 -22.56 -2.97
CA LEU A 710 0.58 -23.08 -4.25
C LEU A 710 1.40 -24.29 -4.72
N PRO A 711 0.83 -25.20 -5.52
CA PRO A 711 1.58 -26.26 -6.16
C PRO A 711 2.48 -25.70 -7.27
N GLU A 712 3.60 -26.38 -7.54
CA GLU A 712 4.62 -26.03 -8.55
C GLU A 712 4.07 -25.84 -9.97
N THR A 713 2.87 -26.38 -10.23
CA THR A 713 2.15 -26.28 -11.50
C THR A 713 1.41 -24.96 -11.68
N VAL A 714 1.46 -24.05 -10.70
CA VAL A 714 0.75 -22.76 -10.70
C VAL A 714 1.75 -21.62 -10.51
N THR A 715 1.55 -20.52 -11.22
CA THR A 715 2.41 -19.33 -11.08
C THR A 715 2.17 -18.62 -9.74
N ASP A 716 3.24 -18.34 -8.99
CA ASP A 716 3.26 -17.51 -7.78
C ASP A 716 4.39 -16.49 -7.88
N LEU A 717 4.06 -15.26 -8.24
CA LEU A 717 5.03 -14.17 -8.35
C LEU A 717 4.90 -13.22 -7.17
N ARG A 718 6.03 -12.91 -6.54
CA ARG A 718 6.15 -12.00 -5.41
C ARG A 718 7.16 -10.92 -5.70
N PHE A 719 6.76 -9.67 -5.49
CA PHE A 719 7.64 -8.52 -5.63
C PHE A 719 7.68 -7.77 -4.31
N HIS A 720 8.88 -7.37 -3.89
CA HIS A 720 9.08 -6.50 -2.76
C HIS A 720 10.13 -5.47 -3.12
N ARG A 721 9.72 -4.20 -3.23
CA ARG A 721 10.61 -3.06 -3.53
C ARG A 721 11.44 -3.28 -4.79
N VAL A 722 10.74 -3.55 -5.88
CA VAL A 722 11.30 -3.72 -7.23
C VAL A 722 11.07 -2.45 -8.03
N LEU A 723 12.16 -1.82 -8.46
CA LEU A 723 12.11 -0.63 -9.30
C LEU A 723 12.22 -1.04 -10.78
N ILE A 724 11.38 -0.48 -11.65
CA ILE A 724 11.34 -0.80 -13.08
C ILE A 724 11.35 0.51 -13.87
N PHE A 725 12.52 0.91 -14.35
CA PHE A 725 12.75 2.23 -14.92
C PHE A 725 13.15 2.19 -16.39
N ASN A 726 12.83 3.27 -17.11
CA ASN A 726 13.27 3.51 -18.49
C ASN A 726 13.01 2.30 -19.38
N THR A 727 11.76 1.86 -19.51
CA THR A 727 11.41 0.67 -20.30
C THR A 727 10.59 1.03 -21.53
N ARG A 728 10.46 0.11 -22.48
CA ARG A 728 9.36 0.15 -23.45
C ARG A 728 8.04 -0.11 -22.72
N ASN A 729 7.91 -1.32 -22.16
CA ASN A 729 6.87 -1.66 -21.19
C ASN A 729 7.50 -2.06 -19.84
N GLY A 730 6.92 -1.64 -18.72
CA GLY A 730 7.48 -1.92 -17.39
C GLY A 730 7.30 -3.37 -16.98
N LEU A 731 6.09 -3.73 -16.56
CA LEU A 731 5.66 -5.09 -16.21
C LEU A 731 4.54 -5.53 -17.16
N VAL A 732 4.75 -6.64 -17.86
CA VAL A 732 3.79 -7.21 -18.81
C VAL A 732 3.37 -8.60 -18.33
N LEU A 733 2.08 -8.78 -18.05
CA LEU A 733 1.48 -10.05 -17.65
C LEU A 733 0.66 -10.61 -18.81
N ARG A 734 1.12 -11.71 -19.43
CA ARG A 734 0.46 -12.36 -20.56
C ARG A 734 -0.14 -13.71 -20.18
N ARG A 735 -1.28 -13.98 -20.81
CA ARG A 735 -1.91 -15.31 -20.84
C ARG A 735 -0.99 -16.41 -21.36
#